data_AF-A0A090RXY6-F1
#
_entry.id   AF-A0A090RXY6-F1
#
_cell.length_a   1.000
_cell.length_b   1.000
_cell.length_c   1.000
_cell.angle_alpha   90.00
_cell.angle_beta   90.00
_cell.angle_gamma   90.00
#
_symmetry.space_group_name_H-M   'P 1'
#
loop_
_entity.id
_entity.type
_entity.pdbx_description
1 polymer ?
#
loop_
_entity_poly.entity_id
_entity_poly.type
_entity_poly.pdbx_seq_one_letter_code
_entity_poly.pdbx_strand_id
1 'polypeptide(L)'
;MKNMVDRIRRGHLDVRIEGKMHGELDSLKNGINAMAVSLSEYHVEMQHSIDQATSDLRETLEQLEIQNVELDIAKKRAQEAARVKSEFLANMSHELRTPLNGVIGFTRQMLKTQLTNSQTDYLQTIEKSANNLLNIINDILDFSKLEAGKLALENIPFEFQDSLDEVVALQATSAHEKGLELTLKIDSKIPSGLVGDPLRIQQILTNLVGNSIKFTERGNIDISVELKSTKEDRVELQFMVRDTGIGISERQQAQLFQAFSQADASISRRYGGTGLGLVITQKLVGQMGGDISLTSRLHQGSTFWFTVKLSSTDIPMLDPIDPAVINNKRLLLVEPNMQAASVLQQTLTNEGVMVTYRSTLPERIESFDYIIVCLPTNEEVPLTVIEDWIARCKQSTSNIIIGTASTQLALSDYLMQTHDVQCLTKPLSRKKLLQSLVEKQPALIAPVVEVAYTEKRALNVMAVDDNPANLKLITALLSERVETVVSCTSGQAAVEKAQEQHFDMVFMDIQMPQMDGVTACKLVKETQQNGATPVVAVTAHAMTGERDRLLSEGMDDYLTKPIDETMLLQVINKWVPVRPSEPESCLDFVAPSDVAQQSETPQPIVIEAPTSQVIDWNAALKQAANKEDLAIDMLQMLVDFIPEVAELSENILDNGFDDVEQVIHLIHKLHGSCSYCGVPRLKTICATIEKALRAGDTLEDIEPELFELQDEMDKVLESSKLYLKGDNSEDKG
;
A
#
# COMPACT_ATOMS: atom_id res chain seq x y z
N MET A 1 -62.78 46.14 -55.09
CA MET A 1 -61.35 46.17 -54.69
C MET A 1 -61.14 46.03 -53.18
N LYS A 2 -61.66 46.93 -52.32
CA LYS A 2 -61.41 46.90 -50.86
C LYS A 2 -61.70 45.55 -50.18
N ASN A 3 -62.86 44.95 -50.44
CA ASN A 3 -63.22 43.63 -49.91
C ASN A 3 -62.32 42.49 -50.43
N MET A 4 -61.69 42.67 -51.61
CA MET A 4 -60.78 41.68 -52.18
C MET A 4 -59.44 41.71 -51.47
N VAL A 5 -58.88 42.92 -51.31
CA VAL A 5 -57.62 43.12 -50.58
C VAL A 5 -57.76 42.62 -49.15
N ASP A 6 -58.92 42.82 -48.52
CA ASP A 6 -59.18 42.31 -47.17
C ASP A 6 -59.33 40.76 -47.12
N ARG A 7 -59.72 40.11 -48.23
CA ARG A 7 -59.73 38.65 -48.36
C ARG A 7 -58.33 38.08 -48.59
N ILE A 8 -57.53 38.72 -49.45
CA ILE A 8 -56.10 38.39 -49.65
C ILE A 8 -55.33 38.55 -48.33
N ARG A 9 -55.60 39.62 -47.56
CA ARG A 9 -55.03 39.86 -46.23
C ARG A 9 -55.39 38.77 -45.21
N ARG A 10 -56.53 38.09 -45.40
CA ARG A 10 -56.99 36.96 -44.56
C ARG A 10 -56.50 35.60 -45.06
N GLY A 11 -55.62 35.57 -46.06
CA GLY A 11 -55.02 34.33 -46.59
C GLY A 11 -55.80 33.67 -47.73
N HIS A 12 -56.91 34.25 -48.21
CA HIS A 12 -57.66 33.72 -49.34
C HIS A 12 -57.09 34.24 -50.66
N LEU A 13 -56.06 33.56 -51.17
CA LEU A 13 -55.30 33.94 -52.37
C LEU A 13 -55.96 33.51 -53.69
N ASP A 14 -56.99 32.66 -53.66
CA ASP A 14 -57.67 32.14 -54.85
C ASP A 14 -58.66 33.13 -55.50
N VAL A 15 -58.96 34.22 -54.81
CA VAL A 15 -60.02 35.15 -55.24
C VAL A 15 -59.46 36.12 -56.30
N ARG A 16 -60.24 36.38 -57.35
CA ARG A 16 -59.87 37.29 -58.45
C ARG A 16 -60.88 38.42 -58.59
N ILE A 17 -60.41 39.60 -59.00
CA ILE A 17 -61.29 40.75 -59.26
C ILE A 17 -61.86 40.60 -60.68
N GLU A 18 -63.16 40.33 -60.76
CA GLU A 18 -63.92 40.18 -62.02
C GLU A 18 -64.63 41.48 -62.42
N GLY A 19 -64.83 41.69 -63.72
CA GLY A 19 -65.51 42.87 -64.30
C GLY A 19 -64.64 43.76 -65.19
N LYS A 20 -65.29 44.55 -66.06
CA LYS A 20 -64.65 45.55 -66.94
C LYS A 20 -64.42 46.85 -66.16
N MET A 21 -63.17 47.25 -66.02
CA MET A 21 -62.74 48.56 -65.49
C MET A 21 -62.15 49.38 -66.65
N HIS A 22 -62.06 50.71 -66.50
CA HIS A 22 -61.53 51.61 -67.52
C HIS A 22 -60.39 52.47 -66.95
N GLY A 23 -59.38 52.75 -67.78
CA GLY A 23 -58.22 53.57 -67.39
C GLY A 23 -57.35 52.92 -66.31
N GLU A 24 -56.83 53.74 -65.39
CA GLU A 24 -55.88 53.32 -64.34
C GLU A 24 -56.43 52.24 -63.38
N LEU A 25 -57.76 52.16 -63.23
CA LEU A 25 -58.42 51.15 -62.40
C LEU A 25 -58.32 49.73 -62.99
N ASP A 26 -58.20 49.61 -64.31
CA ASP A 26 -57.99 48.31 -64.97
C ASP A 26 -56.54 47.84 -64.79
N SER A 27 -55.56 48.76 -64.86
CA SER A 27 -54.17 48.48 -64.51
C SER A 27 -54.00 48.06 -63.05
N LEU A 28 -54.69 48.73 -62.11
CA LEU A 28 -54.68 48.35 -60.69
C LEU A 28 -55.33 46.99 -60.45
N LYS A 29 -56.44 46.68 -61.13
CA LYS A 29 -57.09 45.36 -61.10
C LYS A 29 -56.12 44.27 -61.54
N ASN A 30 -55.45 44.47 -62.66
CA ASN A 30 -54.50 43.52 -63.22
C ASN A 30 -53.26 43.36 -62.32
N GLY A 31 -52.76 44.46 -61.73
CA GLY A 31 -51.67 44.44 -60.77
C GLY A 31 -52.00 43.68 -59.46
N ILE A 32 -53.20 43.88 -58.90
CA ILE A 32 -53.66 43.15 -57.70
C ILE A 32 -53.86 41.67 -58.01
N ASN A 33 -54.44 41.33 -59.17
CA ASN A 33 -54.61 39.93 -59.57
C ASN A 33 -53.25 39.25 -59.82
N ALA A 34 -52.28 39.94 -60.45
CA ALA A 34 -50.92 39.43 -60.64
C ALA A 34 -50.18 39.22 -59.31
N MET A 35 -50.32 40.17 -58.36
CA MET A 35 -49.76 40.02 -57.01
C MET A 35 -50.38 38.84 -56.26
N ALA A 36 -51.71 38.64 -56.36
CA ALA A 36 -52.38 37.50 -55.74
C ALA A 36 -51.93 36.16 -56.32
N VAL A 37 -51.68 36.09 -57.64
CA VAL A 37 -51.10 34.92 -58.30
C VAL A 37 -49.69 34.65 -57.79
N SER A 38 -48.81 35.64 -57.81
CA SER A 38 -47.43 35.48 -57.35
C SER A 38 -47.33 35.11 -55.86
N LEU A 39 -48.17 35.69 -55.00
CA LEU A 39 -48.24 35.30 -53.58
C LEU A 39 -48.73 33.86 -53.39
N SER A 40 -49.70 33.41 -54.21
CA SER A 40 -50.18 32.03 -54.17
C SER A 40 -49.09 31.05 -54.62
N GLU A 41 -48.36 31.38 -55.68
CA GLU A 41 -47.24 30.57 -56.17
C GLU A 41 -46.12 30.48 -55.12
N TYR A 42 -45.71 31.61 -54.54
CA TYR A 42 -44.74 31.65 -53.44
C TYR A 42 -45.18 30.85 -52.21
N HIS A 43 -46.46 30.91 -51.85
CA HIS A 43 -46.97 30.18 -50.69
C HIS A 43 -46.96 28.67 -50.92
N VAL A 44 -47.34 28.22 -52.12
CA VAL A 44 -47.26 26.80 -52.50
C VAL A 44 -45.82 26.32 -52.54
N GLU A 45 -44.89 27.11 -53.10
CA GLU A 45 -43.47 26.78 -53.16
C GLU A 45 -42.84 26.72 -51.75
N MET A 46 -43.16 27.68 -50.88
CA MET A 46 -42.72 27.69 -49.50
C MET A 46 -43.25 26.49 -48.72
N GLN A 47 -44.54 26.16 -48.88
CA GLN A 47 -45.14 25.00 -48.21
C GLN A 47 -44.48 23.70 -48.67
N HIS A 48 -44.25 23.57 -49.98
CA HIS A 48 -43.53 22.42 -50.53
C HIS A 48 -42.09 22.34 -49.98
N SER A 49 -41.38 23.47 -49.87
CA SER A 49 -40.04 23.52 -49.29
C SER A 49 -40.02 23.16 -47.80
N ILE A 50 -41.03 23.57 -47.03
CA ILE A 50 -41.18 23.19 -45.61
C ILE A 50 -41.45 21.69 -45.50
N ASP A 51 -42.38 21.16 -46.30
CA ASP A 51 -42.73 19.74 -46.29
C ASP A 51 -41.53 18.88 -46.70
N GLN A 52 -40.74 19.32 -47.68
CA GLN A 52 -39.51 18.67 -48.08
C GLN A 52 -38.44 18.73 -46.98
N ALA A 53 -38.18 19.92 -46.41
CA ALA A 53 -37.18 20.07 -45.35
C ALA A 53 -37.54 19.28 -44.08
N THR A 54 -38.83 19.19 -43.73
CA THR A 54 -39.30 18.39 -42.60
C THR A 54 -39.20 16.89 -42.87
N SER A 55 -39.45 16.45 -44.11
CA SER A 55 -39.23 15.07 -44.54
C SER A 55 -37.74 14.69 -44.46
N ASP A 56 -36.87 15.53 -45.02
CA ASP A 56 -35.42 15.33 -45.00
C ASP A 56 -34.90 15.29 -43.56
N LEU A 57 -35.35 16.22 -42.70
CA LEU A 57 -34.99 16.23 -41.28
C LEU A 57 -35.42 14.94 -40.57
N ARG A 58 -36.64 14.46 -40.84
CA ARG A 58 -37.13 13.21 -40.25
C ARG A 58 -36.29 12.02 -40.69
N GLU A 59 -35.92 11.94 -41.97
CA GLU A 59 -35.04 10.89 -42.48
C GLU A 59 -33.66 10.94 -41.81
N THR A 60 -33.08 12.13 -41.64
CA THR A 60 -31.78 12.28 -40.95
C THR A 60 -31.86 11.89 -39.47
N LEU A 61 -32.97 12.18 -38.78
CA LEU A 61 -33.18 11.77 -37.39
C LEU A 61 -33.30 10.25 -37.27
N GLU A 62 -34.06 9.61 -38.17
CA GLU A 62 -34.18 8.14 -38.21
C GLU A 62 -32.80 7.49 -38.50
N GLN A 63 -32.01 8.05 -39.42
CA GLN A 63 -30.64 7.57 -39.68
C GLN A 63 -29.72 7.73 -38.46
N LEU A 64 -29.78 8.88 -37.75
CA LEU A 64 -29.00 9.09 -36.53
C LEU A 64 -29.42 8.15 -35.41
N GLU A 65 -30.70 7.83 -35.29
CA GLU A 65 -31.22 6.88 -34.30
C GLU A 65 -30.70 5.47 -34.59
N ILE A 66 -30.73 5.03 -35.85
CA ILE A 66 -30.16 3.75 -36.28
C ILE A 66 -28.66 3.69 -35.97
N GLN A 67 -27.89 4.73 -36.33
CA GLN A 67 -26.46 4.79 -36.04
C GLN A 67 -26.15 4.75 -34.54
N ASN A 68 -26.93 5.46 -33.72
CA ASN A 68 -26.75 5.42 -32.26
C ASN A 68 -27.02 4.02 -31.69
N VAL A 69 -28.04 3.33 -32.18
CA VAL A 69 -28.35 1.95 -31.78
C VAL A 69 -27.25 0.99 -32.22
N GLU A 70 -26.77 1.08 -33.45
CA GLU A 70 -25.65 0.27 -33.94
C GLU A 70 -24.37 0.51 -33.11
N LEU A 71 -24.09 1.77 -32.77
CA LEU A 71 -22.92 2.14 -31.98
C LEU A 71 -23.04 1.61 -30.55
N ASP A 72 -24.23 1.65 -29.92
CA ASP A 72 -24.45 1.08 -28.59
C ASP A 72 -24.32 -0.46 -28.59
N ILE A 73 -24.85 -1.14 -29.61
CA ILE A 73 -24.68 -2.59 -29.78
C ILE A 73 -23.20 -2.95 -29.97
N ALA A 74 -22.48 -2.21 -30.82
CA ALA A 74 -21.05 -2.42 -31.03
C ALA A 74 -20.24 -2.18 -29.74
N LYS A 75 -20.58 -1.14 -28.98
CA LYS A 75 -19.97 -0.83 -27.67
C LYS A 75 -20.21 -1.95 -26.66
N LYS A 76 -21.46 -2.42 -26.52
CA LYS A 76 -21.81 -3.54 -25.62
C LYS A 76 -21.06 -4.82 -25.98
N ARG A 77 -21.00 -5.18 -27.27
CA ARG A 77 -20.22 -6.34 -27.74
C ARG A 77 -18.73 -6.21 -27.43
N ALA A 78 -18.15 -5.03 -27.62
CA ALA A 78 -16.75 -4.77 -27.29
C ALA A 78 -16.48 -4.89 -25.78
N GLN A 79 -17.39 -4.36 -24.94
CA GLN A 79 -17.30 -4.47 -23.48
C GLN A 79 -17.44 -5.91 -22.99
N GLU A 80 -18.36 -6.69 -23.57
CA GLU A 80 -18.56 -8.10 -23.23
C GLU A 80 -17.33 -8.94 -23.61
N ALA A 81 -16.76 -8.72 -24.80
CA ALA A 81 -15.53 -9.37 -25.22
C ALA A 81 -14.36 -9.03 -24.28
N ALA A 82 -14.24 -7.78 -23.83
CA ALA A 82 -13.24 -7.36 -22.85
C ALA A 82 -13.45 -8.01 -21.47
N ARG A 83 -14.70 -8.18 -21.04
CA ARG A 83 -15.05 -8.87 -19.79
C ARG A 83 -14.64 -10.34 -19.83
N VAL A 84 -15.03 -11.06 -20.88
CA VAL A 84 -14.68 -12.47 -21.07
C VAL A 84 -13.17 -12.66 -21.15
N LYS A 85 -12.45 -11.79 -21.86
CA LYS A 85 -10.98 -11.80 -21.90
C LYS A 85 -10.35 -11.65 -20.52
N SER A 86 -10.89 -10.74 -19.69
CA SER A 86 -10.38 -10.50 -18.34
C SER A 86 -10.65 -11.67 -17.40
N GLU A 87 -11.84 -12.26 -17.48
CA GLU A 87 -12.25 -13.43 -16.70
C GLU A 87 -11.42 -14.67 -17.07
N PHE A 88 -11.19 -14.89 -18.37
CA PHE A 88 -10.32 -15.95 -18.86
C PHE A 88 -8.88 -15.81 -18.31
N LEU A 89 -8.32 -14.60 -18.31
CA LEU A 89 -6.98 -14.36 -17.78
C LEU A 89 -6.90 -14.54 -16.26
N ALA A 90 -7.95 -14.14 -15.52
CA ALA A 90 -8.04 -14.36 -14.08
C ALA A 90 -8.03 -15.86 -13.74
N ASN A 91 -8.87 -16.65 -14.42
CA ASN A 91 -8.94 -18.10 -14.22
C ASN A 91 -7.62 -18.76 -14.62
N MET A 92 -7.06 -18.39 -15.78
CA MET A 92 -5.77 -18.94 -16.21
C MET A 92 -4.63 -18.63 -15.26
N SER A 93 -4.63 -17.45 -14.62
CA SER A 93 -3.65 -17.17 -13.59
C SER A 93 -3.80 -18.05 -12.37
N HIS A 94 -5.03 -18.40 -11.97
CA HIS A 94 -5.26 -19.31 -10.85
C HIS A 94 -4.72 -20.71 -11.18
N GLU A 95 -5.11 -21.23 -12.35
CA GLU A 95 -4.67 -22.53 -12.90
C GLU A 95 -3.16 -22.65 -13.07
N LEU A 96 -2.47 -21.54 -13.36
CA LEU A 96 -1.01 -21.51 -13.47
C LEU A 96 -0.31 -21.30 -12.12
N ARG A 97 -0.94 -20.61 -11.17
CA ARG A 97 -0.34 -20.29 -9.86
C ARG A 97 -0.31 -21.51 -8.94
N THR A 98 -1.38 -22.29 -8.88
CA THR A 98 -1.49 -23.48 -8.02
C THR A 98 -0.36 -24.49 -8.25
N PRO A 99 -0.11 -24.99 -9.49
CA PRO A 99 0.99 -25.93 -9.71
C PRO A 99 2.37 -25.30 -9.49
N LEU A 100 2.52 -24.00 -9.77
CA LEU A 100 3.79 -23.29 -9.63
C LEU A 100 4.18 -23.06 -8.16
N ASN A 101 3.20 -22.72 -7.32
CA ASN A 101 3.36 -22.67 -5.87
C ASN A 101 3.71 -24.04 -5.30
N GLY A 102 3.13 -25.12 -5.84
CA GLY A 102 3.53 -26.49 -5.52
C GLY A 102 5.01 -26.77 -5.84
N VAL A 103 5.46 -26.45 -7.05
CA VAL A 103 6.87 -26.60 -7.46
C VAL A 103 7.81 -25.79 -6.55
N ILE A 104 7.46 -24.53 -6.24
CA ILE A 104 8.25 -23.67 -5.34
C ILE A 104 8.26 -24.26 -3.92
N GLY A 105 7.12 -24.72 -3.44
CA GLY A 105 6.97 -25.37 -2.14
C GLY A 105 7.89 -26.58 -2.00
N PHE A 106 7.83 -27.53 -2.93
CA PHE A 106 8.71 -28.70 -2.93
C PHE A 106 10.18 -28.35 -3.10
N THR A 107 10.49 -27.35 -3.94
CA THR A 107 11.87 -26.87 -4.11
C THR A 107 12.44 -26.31 -2.80
N ARG A 108 11.66 -25.51 -2.08
CA ARG A 108 12.04 -24.98 -0.75
C ARG A 108 12.16 -26.07 0.30
N GLN A 109 11.32 -27.09 0.27
CA GLN A 109 11.45 -28.24 1.17
C GLN A 109 12.72 -29.04 0.89
N MET A 110 13.06 -29.26 -0.38
CA MET A 110 14.32 -29.91 -0.73
C MET A 110 15.54 -29.10 -0.29
N LEU A 111 15.51 -27.77 -0.45
CA LEU A 111 16.58 -26.86 -0.01
C LEU A 111 16.88 -26.91 1.50
N LYS A 112 15.94 -27.40 2.32
CA LYS A 112 16.12 -27.61 3.77
C LYS A 112 16.80 -28.94 4.13
N THR A 113 17.03 -29.82 3.15
CA THR A 113 17.68 -31.13 3.36
C THR A 113 19.19 -31.06 3.12
N GLN A 114 19.93 -32.12 3.48
CA GLN A 114 21.36 -32.20 3.15
C GLN A 114 21.54 -32.42 1.64
N LEU A 115 21.97 -31.37 0.95
CA LEU A 115 22.19 -31.36 -0.50
C LEU A 115 23.66 -31.17 -0.84
N THR A 116 24.05 -31.68 -2.01
CA THR A 116 25.34 -31.32 -2.62
C THR A 116 25.27 -29.92 -3.26
N ASN A 117 26.40 -29.23 -3.38
CA ASN A 117 26.45 -27.88 -3.97
C ASN A 117 25.77 -27.79 -5.35
N SER A 118 25.95 -28.80 -6.20
CA SER A 118 25.29 -28.84 -7.52
C SER A 118 23.77 -29.02 -7.44
N GLN A 119 23.26 -29.78 -6.46
CA GLN A 119 21.82 -29.94 -6.24
C GLN A 119 21.19 -28.65 -5.70
N THR A 120 21.89 -27.95 -4.80
CA THR A 120 21.47 -26.64 -4.30
C THR A 120 21.38 -25.62 -5.45
N ASP A 121 22.39 -25.57 -6.32
CA ASP A 121 22.38 -24.70 -7.51
C ASP A 121 21.20 -25.00 -8.44
N TYR A 122 20.90 -26.29 -8.70
CA TYR A 122 19.76 -26.69 -9.53
C TYR A 122 18.42 -26.28 -8.90
N LEU A 123 18.25 -26.51 -7.60
CA LEU A 123 17.03 -26.14 -6.88
C LEU A 123 16.85 -24.62 -6.80
N GLN A 124 17.91 -23.86 -6.54
CA GLN A 124 17.88 -22.39 -6.59
C GLN A 124 17.54 -21.88 -8.00
N THR A 125 18.04 -22.54 -9.04
CA THR A 125 17.71 -22.20 -10.43
C THR A 125 16.24 -22.48 -10.75
N ILE A 126 15.70 -23.61 -10.28
CA ILE A 126 14.27 -23.96 -10.42
C ILE A 126 13.40 -22.93 -9.69
N GLU A 127 13.74 -22.61 -8.43
CA GLU A 127 13.00 -21.62 -7.63
C GLU A 127 13.02 -20.24 -8.31
N LYS A 128 14.19 -19.78 -8.76
CA LYS A 128 14.33 -18.50 -9.48
C LYS A 128 13.50 -18.48 -10.75
N SER A 129 13.46 -19.58 -11.49
CA SER A 129 12.68 -19.70 -12.73
C SER A 129 11.18 -19.70 -12.46
N ALA A 130 10.72 -20.39 -11.41
CA ALA A 130 9.33 -20.44 -11.01
C ALA A 130 8.83 -19.10 -10.47
N ASN A 131 9.61 -18.42 -9.62
CA ASN A 131 9.31 -17.07 -9.14
C ASN A 131 9.26 -16.06 -10.29
N ASN A 132 10.17 -16.16 -11.25
CA ASN A 132 10.12 -15.32 -12.45
C ASN A 132 8.80 -15.55 -13.20
N LEU A 133 8.37 -16.80 -13.40
CA LEU A 133 7.11 -17.11 -14.07
C LEU A 133 5.88 -16.58 -13.31
N LEU A 134 5.86 -16.64 -11.98
CA LEU A 134 4.82 -16.01 -11.16
C LEU A 134 4.73 -14.50 -11.40
N ASN A 135 5.89 -13.83 -11.44
CA ASN A 135 5.94 -12.39 -11.74
C ASN A 135 5.38 -12.10 -13.15
N ILE A 136 5.68 -12.93 -14.14
CA ILE A 136 5.11 -12.79 -15.49
C ILE A 136 3.58 -12.90 -15.47
N ILE A 137 3.06 -13.88 -14.74
CA ILE A 137 1.61 -14.10 -14.64
C ILE A 137 0.94 -12.91 -13.94
N ASN A 138 1.54 -12.42 -12.86
CA ASN A 138 1.05 -11.25 -12.13
C ASN A 138 1.07 -10.00 -13.00
N ASP A 139 2.14 -9.76 -13.78
CA ASP A 139 2.21 -8.66 -14.75
C ASP A 139 1.08 -8.73 -15.78
N ILE A 140 0.79 -9.92 -16.32
CA ILE A 140 -0.30 -10.12 -17.29
C ILE A 140 -1.67 -9.80 -16.66
N LEU A 141 -1.90 -10.25 -15.43
CA LEU A 141 -3.12 -9.95 -14.70
C LEU A 141 -3.29 -8.47 -14.41
N ASP A 142 -2.24 -7.81 -13.90
CA ASP A 142 -2.26 -6.39 -13.60
C ASP A 142 -2.53 -5.59 -14.88
N PHE A 143 -1.88 -5.96 -15.99
CA PHE A 143 -2.15 -5.37 -17.30
C PHE A 143 -3.62 -5.55 -17.73
N SER A 144 -4.20 -6.73 -17.54
CA SER A 144 -5.60 -7.01 -17.86
C SER A 144 -6.56 -6.20 -16.98
N LYS A 145 -6.30 -6.09 -15.68
CA LYS A 145 -7.12 -5.29 -14.75
C LYS A 145 -7.07 -3.80 -15.11
N LEU A 146 -5.89 -3.31 -15.47
CA LEU A 146 -5.68 -1.93 -15.95
C LEU A 146 -6.36 -1.67 -17.29
N GLU A 147 -6.32 -2.62 -18.24
CA GLU A 147 -7.05 -2.52 -19.52
C GLU A 147 -8.56 -2.48 -19.33
N ALA A 148 -9.09 -3.24 -18.37
CA ALA A 148 -10.51 -3.27 -18.04
C ALA A 148 -10.98 -2.09 -17.17
N GLY A 149 -10.07 -1.20 -16.72
CA GLY A 149 -10.39 -0.09 -15.81
C GLY A 149 -10.88 -0.54 -14.42
N LYS A 150 -10.56 -1.78 -14.01
CA LYS A 150 -11.01 -2.38 -12.73
C LYS A 150 -10.01 -2.18 -11.58
N LEU A 151 -8.89 -1.50 -11.83
CA LEU A 151 -7.88 -1.27 -10.81
C LEU A 151 -8.29 -0.04 -9.98
N ALA A 152 -8.67 -0.27 -8.73
CA ALA A 152 -8.90 0.79 -7.76
C ALA A 152 -7.56 1.23 -7.17
N LEU A 153 -7.29 2.54 -7.17
CA LEU A 153 -6.16 3.13 -6.45
C LEU A 153 -6.58 3.35 -5.00
N GLU A 154 -5.71 2.97 -4.08
CA GLU A 154 -5.89 3.30 -2.67
C GLU A 154 -5.51 4.77 -2.42
N ASN A 155 -6.10 5.37 -1.40
CA ASN A 155 -5.79 6.75 -1.02
C ASN A 155 -5.61 6.81 0.50
N ILE A 156 -4.44 6.36 0.95
CA ILE A 156 -4.07 6.27 2.36
C ILE A 156 -3.01 7.32 2.69
N PRO A 157 -3.00 7.87 3.92
CA PRO A 157 -1.90 8.70 4.38
C PRO A 157 -0.65 7.84 4.60
N PHE A 158 0.50 8.29 4.10
CA PHE A 158 1.78 7.60 4.24
C PHE A 158 2.95 8.58 4.34
N GLU A 159 4.06 8.11 4.91
CA GLU A 159 5.31 8.86 4.99
C GLU A 159 6.08 8.71 3.67
N PHE A 160 6.20 9.82 2.95
CA PHE A 160 6.67 9.81 1.57
C PHE A 160 8.14 9.38 1.44
N GLN A 161 9.01 9.90 2.30
CA GLN A 161 10.44 9.61 2.24
C GLN A 161 10.74 8.15 2.62
N ASP A 162 10.14 7.66 3.70
CA ASP A 162 10.32 6.28 4.17
C ASP A 162 9.87 5.27 3.10
N SER A 163 8.74 5.51 2.43
CA SER A 163 8.26 4.63 1.35
C SER A 163 9.23 4.54 0.17
N LEU A 164 9.97 5.61 -0.15
CA LEU A 164 11.00 5.61 -1.18
C LEU A 164 12.29 4.94 -0.69
N ASP A 165 12.71 5.22 0.54
CA ASP A 165 13.88 4.61 1.17
C ASP A 165 13.76 3.08 1.18
N GLU A 166 12.57 2.53 1.44
CA GLU A 166 12.30 1.09 1.38
C GLU A 166 12.60 0.49 -0.01
N VAL A 167 12.09 1.12 -1.08
CA VAL A 167 12.30 0.64 -2.45
C VAL A 167 13.78 0.66 -2.80
N VAL A 168 14.46 1.76 -2.45
CA VAL A 168 15.87 1.94 -2.73
C VAL A 168 16.71 0.92 -1.94
N ALA A 169 16.39 0.69 -0.67
CA ALA A 169 17.06 -0.32 0.15
C ALA A 169 16.89 -1.74 -0.41
N LEU A 170 15.69 -2.10 -0.89
CA LEU A 170 15.43 -3.40 -1.52
C LEU A 170 16.21 -3.59 -2.82
N GLN A 171 16.38 -2.53 -3.62
CA GLN A 171 17.13 -2.59 -4.88
C GLN A 171 18.65 -2.43 -4.71
N ALA A 172 19.11 -1.93 -3.56
CA ALA A 172 20.51 -1.67 -3.29
C ALA A 172 21.37 -2.95 -3.38
N THR A 173 20.89 -4.10 -2.91
CA THR A 173 21.64 -5.36 -2.99
C THR A 173 21.94 -5.74 -4.44
N SER A 174 20.95 -5.73 -5.32
CA SER A 174 21.13 -6.06 -6.75
C SER A 174 21.98 -5.03 -7.51
N ALA A 175 21.96 -3.76 -7.09
CA ALA A 175 22.84 -2.73 -7.63
C ALA A 175 24.30 -2.96 -7.19
N HIS A 176 24.53 -3.19 -5.90
CA HIS A 176 25.87 -3.41 -5.33
C HIS A 176 26.52 -4.72 -5.76
N GLU A 177 25.75 -5.78 -6.04
CA GLU A 177 26.27 -7.01 -6.67
C GLU A 177 26.93 -6.74 -8.03
N LYS A 178 26.47 -5.71 -8.75
CA LYS A 178 27.06 -5.24 -10.01
C LYS A 178 28.12 -4.14 -9.83
N GLY A 179 28.38 -3.71 -8.60
CA GLY A 179 29.24 -2.56 -8.29
C GLY A 179 28.68 -1.23 -8.80
N LEU A 180 27.35 -1.08 -8.86
CA LEU A 180 26.67 0.16 -9.21
C LEU A 180 26.37 0.98 -7.95
N GLU A 181 26.55 2.29 -8.02
CA GLU A 181 26.10 3.19 -6.95
C GLU A 181 24.64 3.59 -7.18
N LEU A 182 23.83 3.52 -6.13
CA LEU A 182 22.42 3.93 -6.14
C LEU A 182 22.25 5.17 -5.26
N THR A 183 21.65 6.23 -5.79
CA THR A 183 21.41 7.48 -5.05
C THR A 183 19.94 7.87 -5.05
N LEU A 184 19.47 8.47 -3.94
CA LEU A 184 18.10 8.99 -3.79
C LEU A 184 18.15 10.44 -3.34
N LYS A 185 17.63 11.35 -4.17
CA LYS A 185 17.54 12.78 -3.90
C LYS A 185 16.09 13.22 -3.85
N ILE A 186 15.67 13.81 -2.73
CA ILE A 186 14.31 14.31 -2.53
C ILE A 186 14.39 15.83 -2.29
N ASP A 187 13.55 16.60 -2.97
CA ASP A 187 13.42 18.04 -2.73
C ASP A 187 12.83 18.31 -1.33
N SER A 188 13.49 19.17 -0.55
CA SER A 188 13.09 19.51 0.82
C SER A 188 11.80 20.32 0.91
N LYS A 189 11.28 20.79 -0.23
CA LYS A 189 9.98 21.47 -0.31
C LYS A 189 8.79 20.51 -0.29
N ILE A 190 9.03 19.21 -0.45
CA ILE A 190 7.97 18.20 -0.48
C ILE A 190 7.53 17.90 0.97
N PRO A 191 6.22 17.94 1.29
CA PRO A 191 5.71 17.54 2.60
C PRO A 191 6.08 16.08 2.95
N SER A 192 6.33 15.81 4.23
CA SER A 192 6.65 14.45 4.70
C SER A 192 5.45 13.50 4.62
N GLY A 193 4.26 13.98 4.95
CA GLY A 193 3.01 13.23 4.86
C GLY A 193 2.25 13.51 3.57
N LEU A 194 2.00 12.47 2.78
CA LEU A 194 1.18 12.52 1.57
C LEU A 194 0.05 11.50 1.63
N VAL A 195 -1.02 11.72 0.88
CA VAL A 195 -2.14 10.80 0.70
C VAL A 195 -2.16 10.30 -0.74
N GLY A 196 -2.16 8.97 -0.89
CA GLY A 196 -2.18 8.29 -2.18
C GLY A 196 -2.01 6.78 -2.04
N ASP A 197 -1.53 6.15 -3.11
CA ASP A 197 -1.25 4.71 -3.16
C ASP A 197 0.27 4.46 -3.10
N PRO A 198 0.87 4.24 -1.91
CA PRO A 198 2.30 4.02 -1.79
C PRO A 198 2.74 2.75 -2.54
N LEU A 199 1.96 1.68 -2.48
CA LEU A 199 2.31 0.40 -3.10
C LEU A 199 2.45 0.52 -4.62
N ARG A 200 1.58 1.30 -5.28
CA ARG A 200 1.68 1.54 -6.73
C ARG A 200 2.84 2.45 -7.10
N ILE A 201 3.15 3.46 -6.28
CA ILE A 201 4.35 4.28 -6.47
C ILE A 201 5.61 3.42 -6.34
N GLN A 202 5.66 2.56 -5.31
CA GLN A 202 6.75 1.61 -5.11
C GLN A 202 6.86 0.63 -6.29
N GLN A 203 5.75 0.14 -6.84
CA GLN A 203 5.73 -0.72 -8.03
C GLN A 203 6.31 -0.01 -9.26
N ILE A 204 5.92 1.24 -9.50
CA ILE A 204 6.44 2.07 -10.61
C ILE A 204 7.96 2.23 -10.46
N LEU A 205 8.44 2.62 -9.27
CA LEU A 205 9.85 2.85 -9.02
C LEU A 205 10.67 1.57 -9.08
N THR A 206 10.20 0.48 -8.46
CA THR A 206 10.84 -0.85 -8.51
C THR A 206 11.10 -1.29 -9.94
N ASN A 207 10.13 -1.06 -10.84
CA ASN A 207 10.25 -1.42 -12.24
C ASN A 207 11.25 -0.53 -13.00
N LEU A 208 11.21 0.79 -12.80
CA LEU A 208 12.14 1.72 -13.45
C LEU A 208 13.58 1.54 -12.95
N VAL A 209 13.77 1.40 -11.64
CA VAL A 209 15.09 1.16 -11.00
C VAL A 209 15.61 -0.23 -11.39
N GLY A 210 14.77 -1.26 -11.36
CA GLY A 210 15.13 -2.61 -11.79
C GLY A 210 15.59 -2.64 -13.26
N ASN A 211 14.91 -1.93 -14.16
CA ASN A 211 15.35 -1.77 -15.55
C ASN A 211 16.70 -1.02 -15.63
N SER A 212 16.89 0.02 -14.82
CA SER A 212 18.14 0.78 -14.77
C SER A 212 19.32 -0.09 -14.32
N ILE A 213 19.14 -0.92 -13.28
CA ILE A 213 20.14 -1.90 -12.80
C ILE A 213 20.42 -2.93 -13.88
N LYS A 214 19.39 -3.40 -14.59
CA LYS A 214 19.53 -4.41 -15.64
C LYS A 214 20.39 -3.94 -16.82
N PHE A 215 20.20 -2.70 -17.27
CA PHE A 215 20.85 -2.15 -18.47
C PHE A 215 22.10 -1.30 -18.20
N THR A 216 22.50 -1.19 -16.93
CA THR A 216 23.75 -0.55 -16.51
C THR A 216 24.72 -1.61 -16.04
N GLU A 217 25.92 -1.64 -16.64
CA GLU A 217 26.98 -2.58 -16.22
C GLU A 217 27.93 -1.95 -15.21
N ARG A 218 28.22 -0.65 -15.35
CA ARG A 218 29.08 0.13 -14.44
C ARG A 218 28.57 1.57 -14.36
N GLY A 219 28.77 2.20 -13.20
CA GLY A 219 28.44 3.61 -12.99
C GLY A 219 27.36 3.80 -11.93
N ASN A 220 26.40 4.68 -12.23
CA ASN A 220 25.46 5.22 -11.25
C ASN A 220 24.01 5.09 -11.72
N ILE A 221 23.11 4.92 -10.75
CA ILE A 221 21.68 5.04 -10.91
C ILE A 221 21.21 6.10 -9.92
N ASP A 222 20.73 7.22 -10.44
CA ASP A 222 20.33 8.38 -9.67
C ASP A 222 18.81 8.54 -9.72
N ILE A 223 18.18 8.47 -8.55
CA ILE A 223 16.74 8.69 -8.37
C ILE A 223 16.56 10.09 -7.79
N SER A 224 15.75 10.92 -8.43
CA SER A 224 15.44 12.26 -7.96
C SER A 224 13.94 12.52 -7.97
N VAL A 225 13.46 13.21 -6.94
CA VAL A 225 12.07 13.63 -6.81
C VAL A 225 12.02 15.15 -6.61
N GLU A 226 11.32 15.83 -7.51
CA GLU A 226 11.18 17.28 -7.51
C GLU A 226 9.71 17.70 -7.37
N LEU A 227 9.48 18.79 -6.64
CA LEU A 227 8.16 19.40 -6.52
C LEU A 227 7.88 20.28 -7.75
N LYS A 228 6.89 19.91 -8.56
CA LYS A 228 6.59 20.62 -9.80
C LYS A 228 5.59 21.76 -9.61
N SER A 229 4.55 21.52 -8.83
CA SER A 229 3.52 22.52 -8.50
C SER A 229 2.79 22.11 -7.23
N THR A 230 2.45 23.11 -6.41
CA THR A 230 1.54 22.95 -5.28
C THR A 230 0.33 23.82 -5.52
N LYS A 231 -0.88 23.26 -5.47
CA LYS A 231 -2.14 24.01 -5.54
C LYS A 231 -3.07 23.51 -4.45
N GLU A 232 -3.37 24.38 -3.48
CA GLU A 232 -4.16 24.03 -2.29
C GLU A 232 -3.54 22.79 -1.62
N ASP A 233 -4.31 21.71 -1.49
CA ASP A 233 -3.88 20.43 -0.91
C ASP A 233 -3.34 19.45 -1.95
N ARG A 234 -3.26 19.81 -3.24
CA ARG A 234 -2.75 18.93 -4.29
C ARG A 234 -1.30 19.26 -4.64
N VAL A 235 -0.47 18.24 -4.54
CA VAL A 235 0.97 18.27 -4.80
C VAL A 235 1.23 17.49 -6.09
N GLU A 236 1.84 18.14 -7.08
CA GLU A 236 2.32 17.48 -8.28
C GLU A 236 3.82 17.22 -8.14
N LEU A 237 4.19 15.94 -8.08
CA LEU A 237 5.57 15.48 -7.95
C LEU A 237 6.07 14.94 -9.28
N GLN A 238 7.34 15.22 -9.58
CA GLN A 238 8.05 14.65 -10.70
C GLN A 238 9.16 13.74 -10.19
N PHE A 239 9.10 12.48 -10.62
CA PHE A 239 10.12 11.48 -10.35
C PHE A 239 11.01 11.34 -11.58
N MET A 240 12.31 11.20 -11.36
CA MET A 240 13.31 11.01 -12.40
C MET A 240 14.26 9.89 -11.98
N VAL A 241 14.34 8.85 -12.80
CA VAL A 241 15.28 7.73 -12.65
C VAL A 241 16.28 7.82 -13.80
N ARG A 242 17.52 8.14 -13.48
CA ARG A 242 18.62 8.30 -14.42
C ARG A 242 19.62 7.17 -14.26
N ASP A 243 19.99 6.55 -15.37
CA ASP A 243 21.03 5.53 -15.44
C ASP A 243 22.19 5.99 -16.31
N THR A 244 23.40 5.48 -16.07
CA THR A 244 24.58 5.68 -16.93
C THR A 244 24.82 4.50 -17.88
N GLY A 245 23.77 3.75 -18.21
CA GLY A 245 23.86 2.51 -18.97
C GLY A 245 24.04 2.70 -20.48
N ILE A 246 23.69 1.64 -21.23
CA ILE A 246 23.88 1.56 -22.69
C ILE A 246 23.08 2.61 -23.49
N GLY A 247 22.06 3.22 -22.88
CA GLY A 247 21.14 4.13 -23.56
C GLY A 247 20.25 3.43 -24.61
N ILE A 248 19.34 4.19 -25.20
CA ILE A 248 18.25 3.69 -26.06
C ILE A 248 18.22 4.49 -27.37
N SER A 249 18.19 3.80 -28.51
CA SER A 249 18.10 4.45 -29.83
C SER A 249 16.71 5.06 -30.08
N GLU A 250 16.60 6.14 -30.88
CA GLU A 250 15.32 6.80 -31.18
C GLU A 250 14.25 5.84 -31.75
N ARG A 251 14.66 4.86 -32.57
CA ARG A 251 13.76 3.83 -33.10
C ARG A 251 13.18 2.94 -31.99
N GLN A 252 13.99 2.56 -31.01
CA GLN A 252 13.54 1.76 -29.87
C GLN A 252 12.66 2.58 -28.92
N GLN A 253 12.96 3.87 -28.72
CA GLN A 253 12.18 4.76 -27.86
C GLN A 253 10.70 4.83 -28.27
N ALA A 254 10.41 4.86 -29.58
CA ALA A 254 9.04 4.87 -30.10
C ALA A 254 8.24 3.59 -29.82
N GLN A 255 8.93 2.47 -29.52
CA GLN A 255 8.30 1.17 -29.32
C GLN A 255 8.18 0.79 -27.83
N LEU A 256 8.98 1.37 -26.93
CA LEU A 256 9.10 0.92 -25.52
C LEU A 256 7.79 0.87 -24.72
N PHE A 257 6.82 1.72 -25.03
CA PHE A 257 5.52 1.76 -24.36
C PHE A 257 4.45 0.91 -25.05
N GLN A 258 4.82 0.09 -26.04
CA GLN A 258 3.92 -0.87 -26.67
C GLN A 258 3.99 -2.23 -25.95
N ALA A 259 2.81 -2.83 -25.70
CA ALA A 259 2.71 -4.12 -25.02
C ALA A 259 3.46 -5.20 -25.79
N PHE A 260 4.23 -6.02 -25.07
CA PHE A 260 5.04 -7.12 -25.61
C PHE A 260 6.16 -6.70 -26.59
N SER A 261 6.44 -5.40 -26.69
CA SER A 261 7.58 -4.93 -27.46
C SER A 261 8.88 -5.14 -26.66
N GLN A 262 9.90 -5.68 -27.32
CA GLN A 262 11.23 -5.84 -26.74
C GLN A 262 12.25 -5.28 -27.73
N ALA A 263 13.09 -4.38 -27.25
CA ALA A 263 13.99 -3.57 -28.08
C ALA A 263 15.06 -4.39 -28.83
N ASP A 264 15.40 -5.60 -28.37
CA ASP A 264 16.35 -6.50 -29.05
C ASP A 264 16.18 -7.98 -28.64
N ALA A 265 16.07 -8.86 -29.64
CA ALA A 265 15.94 -10.32 -29.42
C ALA A 265 17.23 -10.98 -28.86
N SER A 266 18.38 -10.32 -28.99
CA SER A 266 19.68 -10.77 -28.47
C SER A 266 19.90 -10.41 -27.00
N ILE A 267 19.43 -9.23 -26.58
CA ILE A 267 19.47 -8.74 -25.19
C ILE A 267 18.38 -9.41 -24.34
N SER A 268 17.22 -9.67 -24.94
CA SER A 268 16.11 -10.43 -24.32
C SER A 268 16.54 -11.81 -23.81
N ARG A 269 17.38 -12.53 -24.58
CA ARG A 269 17.90 -13.86 -24.19
C ARG A 269 18.87 -13.82 -23.00
N ARG A 270 19.55 -12.68 -22.78
CA ARG A 270 20.61 -12.58 -21.77
C ARG A 270 20.09 -12.09 -20.42
N TYR A 271 19.00 -11.31 -20.40
CA TYR A 271 18.49 -10.70 -19.18
C TYR A 271 17.00 -10.92 -18.88
N GLY A 272 16.22 -11.55 -19.78
CA GLY A 272 14.82 -11.95 -19.56
C GLY A 272 13.85 -10.79 -19.30
N GLY A 273 12.58 -10.90 -19.66
CA GLY A 273 11.58 -9.89 -19.31
C GLY A 273 10.27 -10.08 -20.07
N THR A 274 9.17 -9.62 -19.49
CA THR A 274 7.82 -9.73 -20.08
C THR A 274 7.57 -8.73 -21.20
N GLY A 275 8.28 -7.60 -21.18
CA GLY A 275 7.95 -6.44 -22.03
C GLY A 275 6.63 -5.76 -21.61
N LEU A 276 6.07 -6.13 -20.46
CA LEU A 276 4.83 -5.54 -19.93
C LEU A 276 5.10 -4.46 -18.89
N GLY A 277 6.23 -4.54 -18.18
CA GLY A 277 6.57 -3.62 -17.10
C GLY A 277 6.37 -2.15 -17.44
N LEU A 278 6.97 -1.64 -18.53
CA LEU A 278 6.85 -0.21 -18.88
C LEU A 278 5.42 0.20 -19.26
N VAL A 279 4.63 -0.72 -19.82
CA VAL A 279 3.23 -0.46 -20.20
C VAL A 279 2.33 -0.43 -18.97
N ILE A 280 2.56 -1.33 -18.02
CA ILE A 280 1.90 -1.32 -16.70
C ILE A 280 2.22 0.00 -15.98
N THR A 281 3.50 0.38 -15.95
CA THR A 281 3.93 1.67 -15.38
C THR A 281 3.22 2.85 -16.05
N GLN A 282 3.15 2.88 -17.39
CA GLN A 282 2.46 3.96 -18.11
C GLN A 282 0.97 4.03 -17.76
N LYS A 283 0.27 2.89 -17.70
CA LYS A 283 -1.15 2.84 -17.34
C LYS A 283 -1.38 3.24 -15.87
N LEU A 284 -0.52 2.81 -14.95
CA LEU A 284 -0.58 3.19 -13.54
C LEU A 284 -0.41 4.70 -13.37
N VAL A 285 0.62 5.28 -13.99
CA VAL A 285 0.86 6.73 -13.98
C VAL A 285 -0.34 7.50 -14.55
N GLY A 286 -0.93 7.01 -15.64
CA GLY A 286 -2.15 7.59 -16.22
C GLY A 286 -3.36 7.53 -15.27
N GLN A 287 -3.57 6.42 -14.57
CA GLN A 287 -4.64 6.29 -13.56
C GLN A 287 -4.40 7.22 -12.35
N MET A 288 -3.14 7.45 -11.98
CA MET A 288 -2.75 8.43 -10.94
C MET A 288 -2.76 9.88 -11.45
N GLY A 289 -3.27 10.13 -12.67
CA GLY A 289 -3.48 11.45 -13.23
C GLY A 289 -2.20 12.17 -13.67
N GLY A 290 -1.11 11.45 -13.93
CA GLY A 290 0.14 11.99 -14.43
C GLY A 290 0.57 11.42 -15.77
N ASP A 291 1.80 11.74 -16.17
CA ASP A 291 2.39 11.36 -17.45
C ASP A 291 3.78 10.74 -17.24
N ILE A 292 4.15 9.78 -18.09
CA ILE A 292 5.49 9.18 -18.12
C ILE A 292 6.15 9.42 -19.48
N SER A 293 7.45 9.69 -19.47
CA SER A 293 8.27 9.73 -20.67
C SER A 293 9.72 9.37 -20.37
N LEU A 294 10.57 9.44 -21.41
CA LEU A 294 11.99 9.16 -21.29
C LEU A 294 12.80 10.10 -22.17
N THR A 295 14.05 10.31 -21.78
CA THR A 295 15.09 10.92 -22.60
C THR A 295 16.31 10.02 -22.56
N SER A 296 16.84 9.62 -23.72
CA SER A 296 17.97 8.69 -23.77
C SER A 296 18.81 8.92 -25.02
N ARG A 297 20.11 8.65 -24.89
CA ARG A 297 21.08 8.68 -25.98
C ARG A 297 21.97 7.45 -25.88
N LEU A 298 22.29 6.85 -27.02
CA LEU A 298 23.15 5.67 -27.06
C LEU A 298 24.49 5.95 -26.36
N HIS A 299 24.89 5.07 -25.45
CA HIS A 299 26.11 5.11 -24.64
C HIS A 299 26.24 6.31 -23.67
N GLN A 300 25.16 7.06 -23.42
CA GLN A 300 25.14 8.15 -22.43
C GLN A 300 24.16 7.88 -21.29
N GLY A 301 23.53 6.70 -21.27
CA GLY A 301 22.49 6.34 -20.33
C GLY A 301 21.10 6.82 -20.74
N SER A 302 20.12 6.55 -19.86
CA SER A 302 18.73 6.96 -20.03
C SER A 302 18.22 7.71 -18.81
N THR A 303 17.17 8.48 -19.00
CA THR A 303 16.46 9.16 -17.92
C THR A 303 14.97 8.99 -18.16
N PHE A 304 14.35 8.14 -17.33
CA PHE A 304 12.91 7.98 -17.28
C PHE A 304 12.33 8.97 -16.28
N TRP A 305 11.25 9.64 -16.64
CA TRP A 305 10.57 10.54 -15.73
C TRP A 305 9.07 10.31 -15.76
N PHE A 306 8.43 10.47 -14.61
CA PHE A 306 6.98 10.41 -14.51
C PHE A 306 6.45 11.43 -13.51
N THR A 307 5.22 11.86 -13.69
CA THR A 307 4.53 12.76 -12.76
C THR A 307 3.42 12.03 -12.03
N VAL A 308 3.16 12.43 -10.78
CA VAL A 308 2.04 11.91 -9.97
C VAL A 308 1.39 13.08 -9.25
N LYS A 309 0.07 13.03 -9.11
CA LYS A 309 -0.72 13.99 -8.32
C LYS A 309 -1.12 13.33 -7.02
N LEU A 310 -0.66 13.89 -5.91
CA LEU A 310 -0.94 13.43 -4.54
C LEU A 310 -1.62 14.54 -3.74
N SER A 311 -2.21 14.19 -2.60
CA SER A 311 -2.72 15.19 -1.66
C SER A 311 -1.76 15.34 -0.48
N SER A 312 -1.53 16.56 -0.02
CA SER A 312 -0.77 16.81 1.21
C SER A 312 -1.63 16.48 2.42
N THR A 313 -1.02 16.00 3.50
CA THR A 313 -1.69 15.87 4.79
C THR A 313 -0.87 16.58 5.87
N ASP A 314 -1.54 17.36 6.70
CA ASP A 314 -0.90 18.11 7.80
C ASP A 314 -0.76 17.28 9.09
N ILE A 315 -1.09 15.98 9.03
CA ILE A 315 -0.96 15.09 10.19
C ILE A 315 0.52 15.04 10.57
N PRO A 316 0.88 15.46 11.81
CA PRO A 316 2.24 15.35 12.29
C PRO A 316 2.54 13.85 12.50
N MET A 317 3.16 13.23 11.51
CA MET A 317 3.93 12.00 11.75
C MET A 317 5.11 12.45 12.62
N LEU A 318 5.11 12.07 13.91
CA LEU A 318 6.17 12.43 14.84
C LEU A 318 7.50 11.87 14.30
N ASP A 319 8.34 12.72 13.73
CA ASP A 319 9.77 12.45 13.63
C ASP A 319 10.34 12.64 15.05
N PRO A 320 10.83 11.58 15.74
CA PRO A 320 11.30 11.67 17.12
C PRO A 320 12.66 12.37 17.27
N ILE A 321 13.20 12.95 16.18
CA ILE A 321 14.56 13.49 16.13
C ILE A 321 14.48 15.02 16.22
N ASP A 322 14.91 15.59 17.34
CA ASP A 322 15.04 17.05 17.48
C ASP A 322 16.23 17.56 16.64
N PRO A 323 15.99 18.31 15.54
CA PRO A 323 17.05 18.80 14.66
C PRO A 323 17.97 19.80 15.37
N ALA A 324 17.54 20.38 16.50
CA ALA A 324 18.32 21.36 17.24
C ALA A 324 19.66 20.79 17.74
N VAL A 325 19.73 19.47 17.96
CA VAL A 325 20.89 18.78 18.53
C VAL A 325 22.09 18.70 17.57
N ILE A 326 21.82 18.69 16.26
CA ILE A 326 22.84 18.50 15.20
C ILE A 326 23.17 19.81 14.46
N ASN A 327 22.36 20.85 14.69
CA ASN A 327 22.53 22.15 14.05
C ASN A 327 23.89 22.80 14.39
N ASN A 328 24.57 23.37 13.38
CA ASN A 328 25.91 23.97 13.43
C ASN A 328 27.09 23.03 13.80
N LYS A 329 26.90 21.70 13.80
CA LYS A 329 28.02 20.76 13.98
C LYS A 329 28.88 20.67 12.72
N ARG A 330 30.19 20.45 12.88
CA ARG A 330 31.14 20.29 11.77
C ARG A 330 31.32 18.82 11.43
N LEU A 331 31.02 18.44 10.20
CA LEU A 331 31.10 17.06 9.73
C LEU A 331 32.07 16.94 8.54
N LEU A 332 33.00 15.99 8.60
CA LEU A 332 33.84 15.61 7.46
C LEU A 332 33.18 14.46 6.72
N LEU A 333 32.82 14.67 5.45
CA LEU A 333 32.25 13.65 4.57
C LEU A 333 33.33 13.17 3.59
N VAL A 334 33.69 11.90 3.67
CA VAL A 334 34.60 11.22 2.73
C VAL A 334 33.79 10.25 1.89
N GLU A 335 33.51 10.62 0.65
CA GLU A 335 32.75 9.80 -0.29
C GLU A 335 33.39 9.87 -1.68
N PRO A 336 33.95 8.75 -2.21
CA PRO A 336 34.56 8.72 -3.52
C PRO A 336 33.57 8.99 -4.66
N ASN A 337 32.30 8.59 -4.51
CA ASN A 337 31.29 8.83 -5.54
C ASN A 337 30.72 10.26 -5.47
N MET A 338 31.00 11.08 -6.49
CA MET A 338 30.58 12.48 -6.51
C MET A 338 29.05 12.69 -6.42
N GLN A 339 28.23 11.79 -7.00
CA GLN A 339 26.77 11.92 -6.94
C GLN A 339 26.26 11.61 -5.54
N ALA A 340 26.69 10.49 -4.96
CA ALA A 340 26.35 10.13 -3.58
C ALA A 340 26.79 11.23 -2.60
N ALA A 341 27.99 11.77 -2.78
CA ALA A 341 28.50 12.87 -1.98
C ALA A 341 27.62 14.12 -2.06
N SER A 342 27.19 14.51 -3.26
CA SER A 342 26.31 15.66 -3.45
C SER A 342 24.97 15.49 -2.77
N VAL A 343 24.40 14.28 -2.80
CA VAL A 343 23.12 13.97 -2.14
C VAL A 343 23.27 14.04 -0.63
N LEU A 344 24.28 13.35 -0.06
CA LEU A 344 24.53 13.36 1.39
C LEU A 344 24.84 14.76 1.91
N GLN A 345 25.63 15.54 1.16
CA GLN A 345 25.92 16.92 1.52
C GLN A 345 24.65 17.76 1.54
N GLN A 346 23.77 17.61 0.55
CA GLN A 346 22.48 18.33 0.52
C GLN A 346 21.60 17.92 1.71
N THR A 347 21.45 16.63 1.98
CA THR A 347 20.66 16.12 3.12
C THR A 347 21.17 16.68 4.44
N LEU A 348 22.47 16.58 4.71
CA LEU A 348 23.07 17.06 5.96
C LEU A 348 23.04 18.59 6.10
N THR A 349 23.21 19.33 4.99
CA THR A 349 23.13 20.80 5.01
C THR A 349 21.71 21.29 5.29
N ASN A 350 20.68 20.59 4.77
CA ASN A 350 19.27 20.89 5.06
C ASN A 350 18.94 20.73 6.55
N GLU A 351 19.62 19.83 7.24
CA GLU A 351 19.48 19.58 8.69
C GLU A 351 20.36 20.54 9.54
N GLY A 352 21.04 21.51 8.91
CA GLY A 352 21.85 22.53 9.59
C GLY A 352 23.29 22.11 9.92
N VAL A 353 23.79 21.01 9.37
CA VAL A 353 25.16 20.53 9.60
C VAL A 353 26.15 21.22 8.64
N MET A 354 27.29 21.67 9.15
CA MET A 354 28.38 22.22 8.34
C MET A 354 29.25 21.09 7.76
N VAL A 355 28.97 20.69 6.52
CA VAL A 355 29.66 19.58 5.85
C VAL A 355 30.89 20.05 5.09
N THR A 356 32.04 19.43 5.37
CA THR A 356 33.27 19.53 4.55
C THR A 356 33.43 18.25 3.74
N TYR A 357 33.29 18.35 2.42
CA TYR A 357 33.41 17.20 1.52
C TYR A 357 34.87 16.95 1.07
N ARG A 358 35.28 15.68 1.01
CA ARG A 358 36.50 15.20 0.36
C ARG A 358 36.22 13.88 -0.39
N SER A 359 36.87 13.69 -1.53
CA SER A 359 36.79 12.43 -2.30
C SER A 359 37.66 11.31 -1.73
N THR A 360 38.71 11.68 -0.97
CA THR A 360 39.64 10.76 -0.32
C THR A 360 39.97 11.27 1.08
N LEU A 361 40.35 10.35 1.98
CA LEU A 361 40.72 10.72 3.35
C LEU A 361 42.02 11.57 3.34
N PRO A 362 42.01 12.80 3.87
CA PRO A 362 43.21 13.64 3.89
C PRO A 362 44.26 13.10 4.87
N GLU A 363 45.54 13.39 4.61
CA GLU A 363 46.66 12.97 5.47
C GLU A 363 46.62 13.61 6.88
N ARG A 364 46.05 14.83 6.97
CA ARG A 364 45.79 15.51 8.24
C ARG A 364 44.30 15.82 8.33
N ILE A 365 43.66 15.31 9.37
CA ILE A 365 42.25 15.54 9.66
C ILE A 365 42.19 16.67 10.69
N GLU A 366 41.55 17.79 10.33
CA GLU A 366 41.24 18.87 11.29
C GLU A 366 40.26 18.38 12.37
N SER A 367 40.08 19.13 13.45
CA SER A 367 39.07 18.78 14.47
C SER A 367 37.67 18.95 13.89
N PHE A 368 36.94 17.84 13.73
CA PHE A 368 35.52 17.81 13.37
C PHE A 368 34.70 17.30 14.56
N ASP A 369 33.37 17.40 14.51
CA ASP A 369 32.49 16.79 15.52
C ASP A 369 32.09 15.36 15.09
N TYR A 370 31.97 15.14 13.79
CA TYR A 370 31.59 13.86 13.18
C TYR A 370 32.42 13.59 11.91
N ILE A 371 32.72 12.33 11.64
CA ILE A 371 33.37 11.89 10.40
C ILE A 371 32.54 10.76 9.78
N ILE A 372 32.12 10.94 8.52
CA ILE A 372 31.49 9.90 7.72
C ILE A 372 32.49 9.43 6.66
N VAL A 373 32.81 8.14 6.65
CA VAL A 373 33.67 7.52 5.64
C VAL A 373 32.87 6.47 4.88
N CYS A 374 32.67 6.71 3.60
CA CYS A 374 31.91 5.82 2.73
C CYS A 374 32.86 4.98 1.88
N LEU A 375 32.69 3.66 1.92
CA LEU A 375 33.46 2.73 1.09
C LEU A 375 32.93 2.72 -0.35
N PRO A 376 33.80 2.57 -1.35
CA PRO A 376 33.39 2.41 -2.73
C PRO A 376 32.66 1.07 -2.93
N THR A 377 31.65 1.06 -3.81
CA THR A 377 30.87 -0.15 -4.14
C THR A 377 31.48 -0.95 -5.30
N ASN A 378 32.33 -0.32 -6.10
CA ASN A 378 32.91 -0.88 -7.33
C ASN A 378 34.24 -1.64 -7.12
N GLU A 379 34.87 -1.48 -5.96
CA GLU A 379 36.19 -2.05 -5.65
C GLU A 379 36.22 -2.56 -4.20
N GLU A 380 36.82 -3.73 -3.98
CA GLU A 380 37.05 -4.25 -2.62
C GLU A 380 38.24 -3.53 -1.98
N VAL A 381 37.98 -2.81 -0.88
CA VAL A 381 39.03 -2.17 -0.09
C VAL A 381 39.57 -3.18 0.92
N PRO A 382 40.90 -3.42 0.96
CA PRO A 382 41.49 -4.32 1.94
C PRO A 382 41.23 -3.86 3.38
N LEU A 383 40.97 -4.80 4.29
CA LEU A 383 40.66 -4.53 5.69
C LEU A 383 41.74 -3.65 6.37
N THR A 384 43.02 -3.88 6.06
CA THR A 384 44.14 -3.11 6.62
C THR A 384 44.06 -1.62 6.31
N VAL A 385 43.55 -1.26 5.13
CA VAL A 385 43.39 0.14 4.71
C VAL A 385 42.22 0.78 5.46
N ILE A 386 41.15 0.03 5.69
CA ILE A 386 39.98 0.50 6.45
C ILE A 386 40.37 0.74 7.92
N GLU A 387 41.12 -0.19 8.53
CA GLU A 387 41.63 -0.04 9.90
C GLU A 387 42.56 1.18 10.03
N ASP A 388 43.45 1.40 9.05
CA ASP A 388 44.29 2.59 9.00
C ASP A 388 43.46 3.89 8.91
N TRP A 389 42.37 3.89 8.13
CA TRP A 389 41.46 5.03 8.03
C TRP A 389 40.75 5.29 9.35
N ILE A 390 40.25 4.26 10.02
CA ILE A 390 39.61 4.36 11.33
C ILE A 390 40.60 4.88 12.37
N ALA A 391 41.82 4.34 12.40
CA ALA A 391 42.86 4.76 13.33
C ALA A 391 43.22 6.24 13.18
N ARG A 392 43.25 6.76 11.95
CA ARG A 392 43.46 8.20 11.68
C ARG A 392 42.25 9.04 12.10
N CYS A 393 41.03 8.59 11.81
CA CYS A 393 39.81 9.32 12.19
C CYS A 393 39.65 9.43 13.72
N LYS A 394 40.03 8.37 14.45
CA LYS A 394 40.02 8.35 15.93
C LYS A 394 40.96 9.40 16.56
N GLN A 395 41.95 9.91 15.84
CA GLN A 395 42.82 10.99 16.33
C GLN A 395 42.09 12.33 16.40
N SER A 396 41.01 12.51 15.63
CA SER A 396 40.23 13.75 15.57
C SER A 396 38.92 13.63 16.35
N THR A 397 38.18 12.53 16.19
CA THR A 397 36.81 12.37 16.73
C THR A 397 36.52 10.95 17.19
N SER A 398 35.69 10.80 18.22
CA SER A 398 35.12 9.49 18.62
C SER A 398 33.89 9.09 17.80
N ASN A 399 33.28 10.04 17.06
CA ASN A 399 32.02 9.84 16.36
C ASN A 399 32.27 9.55 14.86
N ILE A 400 32.57 8.30 14.56
CA ILE A 400 32.88 7.82 13.21
C ILE A 400 31.74 6.94 12.71
N ILE A 401 31.24 7.26 11.51
CA ILE A 401 30.22 6.50 10.78
C ILE A 401 30.86 5.97 9.49
N ILE A 402 30.70 4.67 9.22
CA ILE A 402 31.22 4.00 8.03
C ILE A 402 30.04 3.59 7.14
N GLY A 403 30.02 4.08 5.90
CA GLY A 403 29.06 3.68 4.89
C GLY A 403 29.55 2.45 4.12
N THR A 404 28.94 1.28 4.33
CA THR A 404 29.31 0.02 3.65
C THR A 404 28.28 -0.36 2.57
N ALA A 405 28.70 -1.14 1.57
CA ALA A 405 27.77 -1.68 0.58
C ALA A 405 26.86 -2.75 1.22
N SER A 406 25.63 -2.90 0.74
CA SER A 406 24.66 -3.89 1.25
C SER A 406 25.13 -5.35 1.13
N THR A 407 26.10 -5.62 0.25
CA THR A 407 26.72 -6.93 0.06
C THR A 407 27.79 -7.26 1.12
N GLN A 408 28.25 -6.28 1.90
CA GLN A 408 29.38 -6.40 2.84
C GLN A 408 28.94 -6.39 4.31
N LEU A 409 27.82 -7.04 4.64
CA LEU A 409 27.29 -7.09 6.02
C LEU A 409 28.26 -7.73 7.03
N ALA A 410 29.00 -8.78 6.62
CA ALA A 410 30.00 -9.40 7.49
C ALA A 410 31.14 -8.44 7.88
N LEU A 411 31.48 -7.50 6.98
CA LEU A 411 32.48 -6.48 7.26
C LEU A 411 31.95 -5.43 8.25
N SER A 412 30.69 -5.02 8.13
CA SER A 412 30.10 -4.08 9.10
C SER A 412 30.06 -4.67 10.50
N ASP A 413 29.68 -5.93 10.64
CA ASP A 413 29.63 -6.61 11.96
C ASP A 413 31.02 -6.69 12.59
N TYR A 414 32.03 -7.06 11.79
CA TYR A 414 33.42 -7.10 12.24
C TYR A 414 33.91 -5.73 12.72
N LEU A 415 33.64 -4.67 11.96
CA LEU A 415 34.09 -3.31 12.30
C LEU A 415 33.41 -2.79 13.57
N MET A 416 32.12 -3.05 13.76
CA MET A 416 31.38 -2.67 14.96
C MET A 416 31.85 -3.41 16.22
N GLN A 417 32.28 -4.67 16.10
CA GLN A 417 32.80 -5.45 17.23
C GLN A 417 34.23 -5.07 17.61
N THR A 418 35.06 -4.74 16.62
CA THR A 418 36.50 -4.50 16.83
C THR A 418 36.85 -3.03 17.08
N HIS A 419 36.04 -2.11 16.59
CA HIS A 419 36.27 -0.67 16.67
C HIS A 419 34.98 0.03 17.14
N ASP A 420 35.11 1.07 17.99
CA ASP A 420 33.99 1.97 18.33
C ASP A 420 33.59 2.85 17.12
N VAL A 421 32.93 2.25 16.14
CA VAL A 421 32.45 2.88 14.91
C VAL A 421 31.03 2.39 14.62
N GLN A 422 30.18 3.24 14.05
CA GLN A 422 28.86 2.83 13.56
C GLN A 422 28.97 2.51 12.07
N CYS A 423 28.39 1.39 11.64
CA CYS A 423 28.32 1.04 10.22
C CYS A 423 26.88 1.20 9.73
N LEU A 424 26.73 1.87 8.58
CA LEU A 424 25.45 2.04 7.90
C LEU A 424 25.55 1.54 6.47
N THR A 425 24.51 0.88 5.98
CA THR A 425 24.44 0.39 4.61
C THR A 425 24.12 1.53 3.64
N LYS A 426 24.77 1.53 2.49
CA LYS A 426 24.45 2.41 1.37
C LYS A 426 23.17 1.94 0.65
N PRO A 427 22.41 2.85 0.03
CA PRO A 427 22.47 4.30 0.26
C PRO A 427 22.04 4.65 1.69
N LEU A 428 22.70 5.66 2.27
CA LEU A 428 22.47 6.07 3.66
C LEU A 428 21.10 6.76 3.78
N SER A 429 20.11 6.05 4.32
CA SER A 429 18.79 6.62 4.65
C SER A 429 18.91 7.80 5.61
N ARG A 430 18.12 8.86 5.37
CA ARG A 430 18.08 10.06 6.22
C ARG A 430 17.84 9.70 7.69
N LYS A 431 16.83 8.87 7.95
CA LYS A 431 16.38 8.51 9.31
C LYS A 431 17.49 7.81 10.10
N LYS A 432 18.09 6.77 9.50
CA LYS A 432 19.20 6.02 10.11
C LYS A 432 20.44 6.88 10.33
N LEU A 433 20.74 7.76 9.37
CA LEU A 433 21.87 8.69 9.47
C LEU A 433 21.69 9.66 10.63
N LEU A 434 20.51 10.28 10.75
CA LEU A 434 20.22 11.24 11.82
C LEU A 434 20.17 10.56 13.20
N GLN A 435 19.56 9.38 13.32
CA GLN A 435 19.59 8.59 14.56
C GLN A 435 21.03 8.31 15.01
N SER A 436 21.89 7.88 14.08
CA SER A 436 23.31 7.58 14.37
C SER A 436 24.09 8.82 14.83
N LEU A 437 23.75 10.01 14.33
CA LEU A 437 24.38 11.26 14.75
C LEU A 437 23.94 11.71 16.15
N VAL A 438 22.72 11.38 16.57
CA VAL A 438 22.16 11.77 17.89
C VAL A 438 22.58 10.80 18.99
N GLU A 439 22.60 9.49 18.74
CA GLU A 439 22.90 8.44 19.73
C GLU A 439 24.28 8.56 20.40
N LYS A 440 25.28 9.14 19.72
CA LYS A 440 26.67 9.23 20.22
C LYS A 440 27.00 10.51 21.01
N GLN A 441 26.02 11.30 21.42
CA GLN A 441 26.31 12.40 22.35
C GLN A 441 26.55 11.85 23.77
N PRO A 442 27.57 12.34 24.51
CA PRO A 442 27.64 12.06 25.93
C PRO A 442 26.34 12.56 26.51
N ALA A 443 25.59 11.66 27.14
CA ALA A 443 24.32 11.98 27.75
C ALA A 443 24.49 13.26 28.57
N LEU A 444 24.02 14.40 28.05
CA LEU A 444 23.10 15.18 28.83
C LEU A 444 22.11 14.12 29.27
N ILE A 445 22.12 13.81 30.56
CA ILE A 445 21.05 13.09 31.20
C ILE A 445 19.82 13.83 30.71
N ALA A 446 19.23 13.33 29.61
CA ALA A 446 17.85 13.56 29.30
C ALA A 446 17.21 13.29 30.66
N PRO A 447 16.37 14.21 31.17
CA PRO A 447 15.62 13.86 32.36
C PRO A 447 15.13 12.47 32.08
N VAL A 448 15.45 11.53 32.97
CA VAL A 448 14.80 10.24 32.96
C VAL A 448 13.36 10.66 33.09
N VAL A 449 12.69 10.80 31.95
CA VAL A 449 11.27 10.69 31.84
C VAL A 449 11.15 9.23 32.23
N GLU A 450 11.07 8.99 33.54
CA GLU A 450 10.18 7.98 34.06
C GLU A 450 8.99 8.12 33.13
N VAL A 451 8.81 7.10 32.28
CA VAL A 451 7.67 7.03 31.38
C VAL A 451 6.51 7.16 32.34
N ALA A 452 6.00 8.39 32.46
CA ALA A 452 4.87 8.69 33.27
C ALA A 452 3.82 7.80 32.64
N TYR A 453 3.42 6.76 33.39
CA TYR A 453 2.36 5.85 33.00
C TYR A 453 1.30 6.72 32.34
N THR A 454 1.09 6.51 31.04
CA THR A 454 0.05 7.24 30.31
C THR A 454 -1.20 7.12 31.16
N GLU A 455 -1.62 8.22 31.78
CA GLU A 455 -2.81 8.21 32.63
C GLU A 455 -3.92 7.60 31.78
N LYS A 456 -4.42 6.44 32.21
CA LYS A 456 -5.51 5.77 31.51
C LYS A 456 -6.65 6.78 31.41
N ARG A 457 -7.16 6.98 30.20
CA ARG A 457 -8.27 7.92 30.03
C ARG A 457 -9.47 7.39 30.80
N ALA A 458 -10.14 8.27 31.54
CA ALA A 458 -11.39 7.95 32.23
C ALA A 458 -12.54 7.72 31.23
N LEU A 459 -12.45 6.60 30.50
CA LEU A 459 -13.36 6.17 29.46
C LEU A 459 -13.84 4.76 29.77
N ASN A 460 -15.13 4.55 29.55
CA ASN A 460 -15.81 3.27 29.63
C ASN A 460 -16.05 2.75 28.22
N VAL A 461 -15.24 1.78 27.79
CA VAL A 461 -15.30 1.22 26.44
C VAL A 461 -15.83 -0.19 26.48
N MET A 462 -16.72 -0.54 25.53
CA MET A 462 -17.19 -1.92 25.35
C MET A 462 -16.47 -2.57 24.17
N ALA A 463 -15.97 -3.79 24.36
CA ALA A 463 -15.40 -4.64 23.32
C ALA A 463 -16.28 -5.86 23.13
N VAL A 464 -16.69 -6.14 21.89
CA VAL A 464 -17.61 -7.24 21.56
C VAL A 464 -17.01 -8.07 20.43
N ASP A 465 -16.73 -9.34 20.69
CA ASP A 465 -16.23 -10.32 19.71
C ASP A 465 -16.61 -11.72 20.20
N ASP A 466 -17.10 -12.58 19.33
CA ASP A 466 -17.53 -13.95 19.66
C ASP A 466 -16.34 -14.92 19.78
N ASN A 467 -15.17 -14.52 19.27
CA ASN A 467 -13.93 -15.24 19.43
C ASN A 467 -13.19 -14.78 20.71
N PRO A 468 -12.98 -15.68 21.69
CA PRO A 468 -12.37 -15.33 22.97
C PRO A 468 -10.93 -14.82 22.82
N ALA A 469 -10.19 -15.27 21.80
CA ALA A 469 -8.83 -14.81 21.56
C ALA A 469 -8.81 -13.34 21.11
N ASN A 470 -9.65 -12.99 20.14
CA ASN A 470 -9.79 -11.63 19.65
C ASN A 470 -10.29 -10.68 20.74
N LEU A 471 -11.31 -11.12 21.50
CA LEU A 471 -11.85 -10.37 22.61
C LEU A 471 -10.78 -10.06 23.67
N LYS A 472 -9.94 -11.05 23.99
CA LYS A 472 -8.83 -10.89 24.95
C LYS A 472 -7.79 -9.90 24.44
N LEU A 473 -7.44 -9.95 23.15
CA LEU A 473 -6.50 -9.02 22.54
C LEU A 473 -7.02 -7.58 22.54
N ILE A 474 -8.24 -7.36 22.05
CA ILE A 474 -8.87 -6.03 22.03
C ILE A 474 -8.98 -5.48 23.45
N THR A 475 -9.37 -6.33 24.40
CA THR A 475 -9.47 -5.94 25.81
C THR A 475 -8.11 -5.57 26.38
N ALA A 476 -7.04 -6.33 26.07
CA ALA A 476 -5.69 -6.03 26.51
C ALA A 476 -5.18 -4.69 25.95
N LEU A 477 -5.35 -4.46 24.64
CA LEU A 477 -4.96 -3.23 23.96
C LEU A 477 -5.71 -2.01 24.52
N LEU A 478 -7.02 -2.14 24.75
CA LEU A 478 -7.85 -1.07 25.33
C LEU A 478 -7.49 -0.81 26.80
N SER A 479 -7.26 -1.86 27.60
CA SER A 479 -7.00 -1.74 29.05
C SER A 479 -5.73 -0.97 29.38
N GLU A 480 -4.81 -0.81 28.44
CA GLU A 480 -3.62 0.04 28.59
C GLU A 480 -3.92 1.53 28.45
N ARG A 481 -5.01 1.89 27.76
CA ARG A 481 -5.31 3.25 27.33
C ARG A 481 -6.57 3.83 27.96
N VAL A 482 -7.51 2.99 28.37
CA VAL A 482 -8.77 3.40 29.01
C VAL A 482 -8.95 2.80 30.40
N GLU A 483 -9.70 3.49 31.25
CA GLU A 483 -9.91 3.15 32.66
C GLU A 483 -10.75 1.90 32.83
N THR A 484 -11.84 1.75 32.05
CA THR A 484 -12.74 0.61 32.15
C THR A 484 -12.99 0.00 30.77
N VAL A 485 -12.74 -1.30 30.63
CA VAL A 485 -13.11 -2.09 29.45
C VAL A 485 -14.12 -3.16 29.86
N VAL A 486 -15.26 -3.21 29.17
CA VAL A 486 -16.27 -4.25 29.35
C VAL A 486 -16.28 -5.15 28.14
N SER A 487 -15.94 -6.43 28.32
CA SER A 487 -15.88 -7.43 27.27
C SER A 487 -17.18 -8.23 27.16
N CYS A 488 -17.73 -8.38 25.96
CA CYS A 488 -18.93 -9.17 25.66
C CYS A 488 -18.62 -10.21 24.57
N THR A 489 -19.15 -11.42 24.72
CA THR A 489 -18.92 -12.54 23.78
C THR A 489 -20.03 -12.70 22.74
N SER A 490 -21.04 -11.82 22.72
CA SER A 490 -22.13 -11.86 21.74
C SER A 490 -22.83 -10.51 21.63
N GLY A 491 -23.50 -10.28 20.49
CA GLY A 491 -24.33 -9.09 20.26
C GLY A 491 -25.45 -8.92 21.29
N GLN A 492 -26.07 -10.03 21.72
CA GLN A 492 -27.11 -10.01 22.75
C GLN A 492 -26.59 -9.52 24.11
N ALA A 493 -25.42 -10.03 24.54
CA ALA A 493 -24.79 -9.60 25.78
C ALA A 493 -24.38 -8.11 25.73
N ALA A 494 -23.95 -7.63 24.56
CA ALA A 494 -23.63 -6.23 24.34
C ALA A 494 -24.86 -5.32 24.50
N VAL A 495 -26.02 -5.73 23.97
CA VAL A 495 -27.29 -4.98 24.14
C VAL A 495 -27.74 -4.95 25.59
N GLU A 496 -27.68 -6.08 26.31
CA GLU A 496 -28.01 -6.15 27.74
C GLU A 496 -27.12 -5.21 28.56
N LYS A 497 -25.81 -5.22 28.30
CA LYS A 497 -24.87 -4.30 28.97
C LYS A 497 -25.11 -2.84 28.62
N ALA A 498 -25.47 -2.54 27.38
CA ALA A 498 -25.83 -1.17 26.96
C ALA A 498 -27.15 -0.68 27.58
N GLN A 499 -28.01 -1.57 28.08
CA GLN A 499 -29.21 -1.17 28.83
C GLN A 499 -28.90 -0.85 30.30
N GLU A 500 -27.85 -1.46 30.86
CA GLU A 500 -27.45 -1.32 32.26
C GLU A 500 -26.57 -0.08 32.52
N GLN A 501 -25.71 0.28 31.55
CA GLN A 501 -24.72 1.36 31.72
C GLN A 501 -24.42 2.13 30.42
N HIS A 502 -23.87 3.33 30.59
CA HIS A 502 -23.38 4.18 29.51
C HIS A 502 -21.94 3.81 29.13
N PHE A 503 -21.65 3.82 27.83
CA PHE A 503 -20.34 3.64 27.24
C PHE A 503 -19.95 4.86 26.40
N ASP A 504 -18.68 5.26 26.48
CA ASP A 504 -18.11 6.33 25.69
C ASP A 504 -17.79 5.87 24.26
N MET A 505 -17.56 4.57 24.06
CA MET A 505 -17.24 3.98 22.77
C MET A 505 -17.49 2.47 22.76
N VAL A 506 -17.89 1.91 21.61
CA VAL A 506 -18.09 0.47 21.43
C VAL A 506 -17.30 -0.03 20.22
N PHE A 507 -16.46 -1.04 20.43
CA PHE A 507 -15.84 -1.83 19.36
C PHE A 507 -16.61 -3.14 19.20
N MET A 508 -17.13 -3.40 18.00
CA MET A 508 -18.07 -4.50 17.77
C MET A 508 -17.73 -5.31 16.53
N ASP A 509 -17.54 -6.62 16.69
CA ASP A 509 -17.47 -7.53 15.55
C ASP A 509 -18.79 -7.54 14.77
N ILE A 510 -18.71 -7.62 13.45
CA ILE A 510 -19.87 -7.66 12.58
C ILE A 510 -20.46 -9.08 12.54
N GLN A 511 -19.60 -10.10 12.48
CA GLN A 511 -20.03 -11.47 12.28
C GLN A 511 -20.04 -12.21 13.61
N MET A 512 -21.22 -12.24 14.23
CA MET A 512 -21.45 -12.95 15.49
C MET A 512 -22.69 -13.87 15.36
N PRO A 513 -22.69 -15.04 16.03
CA PRO A 513 -23.81 -15.96 16.00
C PRO A 513 -25.04 -15.39 16.71
N GLN A 514 -26.23 -15.82 16.27
CA GLN A 514 -27.57 -15.42 16.76
C GLN A 514 -27.95 -13.96 16.48
N MET A 515 -27.08 -12.99 16.77
CA MET A 515 -27.27 -11.57 16.54
C MET A 515 -26.00 -10.97 15.96
N ASP A 516 -26.09 -10.48 14.71
CA ASP A 516 -24.98 -9.83 14.03
C ASP A 516 -24.67 -8.44 14.63
N GLY A 517 -23.46 -7.93 14.39
CA GLY A 517 -23.01 -6.65 14.92
C GLY A 517 -23.83 -5.47 14.40
N VAL A 518 -24.39 -5.55 13.19
CA VAL A 518 -25.24 -4.50 12.62
C VAL A 518 -26.56 -4.39 13.38
N THR A 519 -27.23 -5.52 13.65
CA THR A 519 -28.46 -5.55 14.44
C THR A 519 -28.19 -5.16 15.90
N ALA A 520 -27.09 -5.65 16.48
CA ALA A 520 -26.66 -5.27 17.83
C ALA A 520 -26.40 -3.75 17.93
N CYS A 521 -25.72 -3.14 16.97
CA CYS A 521 -25.49 -1.69 16.93
C CYS A 521 -26.79 -0.89 16.95
N LYS A 522 -27.79 -1.28 16.14
CA LYS A 522 -29.11 -0.61 16.13
C LYS A 522 -29.77 -0.69 17.50
N LEU A 523 -29.78 -1.86 18.12
CA LEU A 523 -30.37 -2.07 19.45
C LEU A 523 -29.61 -1.33 20.55
N VAL A 524 -28.27 -1.26 20.48
CA VAL A 524 -27.44 -0.46 21.41
C VAL A 524 -27.78 1.03 21.28
N LYS A 525 -27.92 1.55 20.07
CA LYS A 525 -28.30 2.96 19.82
C LYS A 525 -29.75 3.27 20.18
N GLU A 526 -30.62 2.28 20.28
CA GLU A 526 -32.00 2.45 20.79
C GLU A 526 -32.09 2.52 22.32
N THR A 527 -31.00 2.21 23.05
CA THR A 527 -30.98 2.31 24.52
C THR A 527 -30.98 3.77 24.99
N GLN A 528 -31.61 4.03 26.14
CA GLN A 528 -31.74 5.38 26.69
C GLN A 528 -30.40 6.04 27.04
N GLN A 529 -29.36 5.24 27.30
CA GLN A 529 -28.04 5.71 27.72
C GLN A 529 -27.02 5.79 26.57
N ASN A 530 -27.17 5.03 25.47
CA ASN A 530 -26.12 4.90 24.44
C ASN A 530 -26.52 5.35 23.03
N GLY A 531 -27.60 6.13 22.89
CA GLY A 531 -28.08 6.58 21.57
C GLY A 531 -27.13 7.49 20.79
N ALA A 532 -26.14 8.10 21.44
CA ALA A 532 -25.08 8.90 20.81
C ALA A 532 -23.69 8.27 20.90
N THR A 533 -23.58 7.06 21.44
CA THR A 533 -22.29 6.38 21.62
C THR A 533 -21.76 5.93 20.26
N PRO A 534 -20.50 6.28 19.91
CA PRO A 534 -19.89 5.83 18.67
C PRO A 534 -19.67 4.31 18.68
N VAL A 535 -20.19 3.63 17.67
CA VAL A 535 -20.01 2.19 17.45
C VAL A 535 -19.09 1.98 16.24
N VAL A 536 -17.94 1.36 16.50
CA VAL A 536 -16.90 1.06 15.52
C VAL A 536 -16.95 -0.41 15.17
N ALA A 537 -17.20 -0.70 13.89
CA ALA A 537 -17.26 -2.06 13.39
C ALA A 537 -15.85 -2.66 13.26
N VAL A 538 -15.65 -3.88 13.74
CA VAL A 538 -14.41 -4.63 13.57
C VAL A 538 -14.67 -5.72 12.53
N THR A 539 -13.94 -5.72 11.41
CA THR A 539 -14.18 -6.64 10.28
C THR A 539 -12.93 -7.35 9.80
N ALA A 540 -13.03 -8.61 9.36
CA ALA A 540 -11.91 -9.37 8.79
C ALA A 540 -11.53 -8.97 7.36
N HIS A 541 -12.40 -8.27 6.62
CA HIS A 541 -12.17 -7.90 5.23
C HIS A 541 -12.46 -6.42 4.97
N ALA A 542 -11.62 -5.80 4.14
CA ALA A 542 -11.78 -4.43 3.66
C ALA A 542 -12.18 -4.45 2.17
N MET A 543 -13.28 -5.10 1.82
CA MET A 543 -13.71 -5.15 0.41
C MET A 543 -14.38 -3.84 -0.02
N THR A 544 -14.27 -3.53 -1.32
CA THR A 544 -14.86 -2.35 -1.95
C THR A 544 -16.37 -2.26 -1.69
N GLY A 545 -16.82 -1.16 -1.07
CA GLY A 545 -18.24 -0.89 -0.79
C GLY A 545 -18.75 -1.42 0.57
N GLU A 546 -17.97 -2.23 1.28
CA GLU A 546 -18.32 -2.73 2.63
C GLU A 546 -18.33 -1.59 3.65
N ARG A 547 -17.38 -0.65 3.55
CA ARG A 547 -17.36 0.59 4.34
C ARG A 547 -18.64 1.41 4.18
N ASP A 548 -19.01 1.72 2.93
CA ASP A 548 -20.18 2.56 2.65
C ASP A 548 -21.46 1.89 3.13
N ARG A 549 -21.52 0.54 3.02
CA ARG A 549 -22.61 -0.27 3.55
C ARG A 549 -22.71 -0.17 5.07
N LEU A 550 -21.62 -0.40 5.81
CA LEU A 550 -21.62 -0.38 7.27
C LEU A 550 -21.97 1.00 7.84
N LEU A 551 -21.45 2.06 7.23
CA LEU A 551 -21.79 3.44 7.59
C LEU A 551 -23.27 3.74 7.28
N SER A 552 -23.80 3.26 6.15
CA SER A 552 -25.22 3.43 5.80
C SER A 552 -26.17 2.62 6.70
N GLU A 553 -25.69 1.53 7.30
CA GLU A 553 -26.45 0.65 8.17
C GLU A 553 -26.46 1.10 9.65
N GLY A 554 -25.70 2.17 9.99
CA GLY A 554 -25.78 2.88 11.27
C GLY A 554 -24.52 2.84 12.13
N MET A 555 -23.43 2.21 11.68
CA MET A 555 -22.12 2.25 12.35
C MET A 555 -21.42 3.60 12.09
N ASP A 556 -20.59 4.04 13.02
CA ASP A 556 -19.95 5.36 12.94
C ASP A 556 -18.54 5.29 12.31
N ASP A 557 -17.85 4.16 12.49
CA ASP A 557 -16.52 3.91 11.91
C ASP A 557 -16.25 2.40 11.76
N TYR A 558 -15.08 2.06 11.22
CA TYR A 558 -14.64 0.66 11.11
C TYR A 558 -13.14 0.48 11.36
N LEU A 559 -12.76 -0.74 11.75
CA LEU A 559 -11.40 -1.24 11.91
C LEU A 559 -11.27 -2.61 11.25
N THR A 560 -10.15 -2.85 10.59
CA THR A 560 -9.85 -4.12 9.92
C THR A 560 -9.03 -5.03 10.82
N LYS A 561 -9.36 -6.33 10.89
CA LYS A 561 -8.53 -7.36 11.53
C LYS A 561 -7.35 -7.69 10.59
N PRO A 562 -6.10 -7.82 11.07
CA PRO A 562 -5.68 -7.75 12.47
C PRO A 562 -5.68 -6.32 13.01
N ILE A 563 -6.16 -6.13 14.24
CA ILE A 563 -6.24 -4.82 14.89
C ILE A 563 -4.84 -4.37 15.27
N ASP A 564 -4.41 -3.25 14.69
CA ASP A 564 -3.15 -2.59 15.02
C ASP A 564 -3.36 -1.54 16.12
N GLU A 565 -2.43 -1.45 17.07
CA GLU A 565 -2.48 -0.51 18.19
C GLU A 565 -2.54 0.94 17.69
N THR A 566 -1.82 1.27 16.63
CA THR A 566 -1.79 2.63 16.08
C THR A 566 -3.15 3.03 15.49
N MET A 567 -3.81 2.11 14.79
CA MET A 567 -5.15 2.31 14.23
C MET A 567 -6.20 2.43 15.33
N LEU A 568 -6.11 1.61 16.38
CA LEU A 568 -6.99 1.68 17.54
C LEU A 568 -6.90 3.06 18.22
N LEU A 569 -5.68 3.57 18.42
CA LEU A 569 -5.43 4.90 18.99
C LEU A 569 -5.98 6.04 18.12
N GLN A 570 -5.83 5.95 16.80
CA GLN A 570 -6.38 6.93 15.87
C GLN A 570 -7.90 7.02 15.99
N VAL A 571 -8.57 5.87 16.05
CA VAL A 571 -10.03 5.81 16.15
C VAL A 571 -10.52 6.35 17.50
N ILE A 572 -9.87 6.01 18.61
CA ILE A 572 -10.19 6.58 19.93
C ILE A 572 -10.00 8.11 19.94
N ASN A 573 -8.92 8.62 19.37
CA ASN A 573 -8.64 10.06 19.32
C ASN A 573 -9.61 10.83 18.42
N LYS A 574 -10.10 10.20 17.35
CA LYS A 574 -11.05 10.80 16.42
C LYS A 574 -12.43 11.02 17.08
N TRP A 575 -12.91 10.04 17.84
CA TRP A 575 -14.26 10.07 18.41
C TRP A 575 -14.32 10.63 19.84
N VAL A 576 -13.20 10.59 20.58
CA VAL A 576 -13.10 11.14 21.93
C VAL A 576 -11.96 12.17 21.99
N PRO A 577 -12.24 13.45 21.65
CA PRO A 577 -11.24 14.51 21.73
C PRO A 577 -10.85 14.80 23.19
N VAL A 578 -9.55 14.95 23.43
CA VAL A 578 -8.98 15.29 24.75
C VAL A 578 -9.55 16.63 25.21
N ARG A 579 -10.22 16.66 26.38
CA ARG A 579 -10.57 17.93 27.02
C ARG A 579 -9.28 18.58 27.53
N PRO A 580 -8.99 19.85 27.18
CA PRO A 580 -7.85 20.56 27.75
C PRO A 580 -8.18 20.91 29.21
N SER A 581 -7.55 20.22 30.17
CA SER A 581 -7.50 20.68 31.56
C SER A 581 -6.45 21.78 31.72
N GLU A 582 -6.82 22.79 32.50
CA GLU A 582 -6.16 24.08 32.77
C GLU A 582 -4.77 23.99 33.50
N PRO A 583 -4.00 25.11 33.56
CA PRO A 583 -2.54 25.10 33.68
C PRO A 583 -1.99 25.11 35.12
N GLU A 584 -0.80 24.48 35.25
CA GLU A 584 0.28 24.60 36.24
C GLU A 584 -0.04 24.54 37.76
N SER A 585 0.64 23.59 38.43
CA SER A 585 1.18 23.86 39.76
C SER A 585 2.62 23.32 39.88
N CYS A 586 3.53 24.29 39.89
CA CYS A 586 4.91 24.31 40.38
C CYS A 586 5.45 23.03 41.04
N LEU A 587 6.49 22.46 40.42
CA LEU A 587 7.33 21.42 41.02
C LEU A 587 8.35 22.05 41.99
N ASP A 588 8.19 21.74 43.28
CA ASP A 588 9.24 21.97 44.28
C ASP A 588 10.38 20.96 44.09
N PHE A 589 11.60 21.49 44.03
CA PHE A 589 12.84 20.72 43.99
C PHE A 589 13.10 20.04 45.35
N VAL A 590 13.29 18.71 45.34
CA VAL A 590 13.94 17.99 46.44
C VAL A 590 15.12 17.19 45.89
N ALA A 591 16.29 17.40 46.50
CA ALA A 591 17.57 16.79 46.13
C ALA A 591 17.65 15.30 46.51
N PRO A 592 18.46 14.49 45.80
CA PRO A 592 18.52 13.05 46.02
C PRO A 592 19.47 12.72 47.19
N SER A 593 19.05 11.79 48.04
CA SER A 593 19.93 11.11 49.00
C SER A 593 19.49 9.66 49.14
N ASP A 594 20.43 8.78 48.82
CA ASP A 594 20.62 7.42 49.34
C ASP A 594 19.46 6.43 49.29
N VAL A 595 19.40 5.63 48.21
CA VAL A 595 19.25 4.17 48.35
C VAL A 595 19.98 3.47 47.21
N ALA A 596 21.18 2.98 47.49
CA ALA A 596 21.74 1.85 46.77
C ALA A 596 21.08 0.58 47.32
N GLN A 597 20.45 -0.24 46.47
CA GLN A 597 20.50 -1.71 46.54
C GLN A 597 19.62 -2.37 45.46
N GLN A 598 20.30 -3.14 44.60
CA GLN A 598 19.92 -4.46 44.11
C GLN A 598 18.57 -4.61 43.37
N SER A 599 18.66 -4.68 42.05
CA SER A 599 17.76 -5.52 41.24
C SER A 599 18.59 -6.11 40.11
N GLU A 600 18.69 -7.44 40.12
CA GLU A 600 19.43 -8.25 39.17
C GLU A 600 18.80 -8.15 37.78
N THR A 601 19.59 -7.75 36.79
CA THR A 601 19.27 -7.89 35.37
C THR A 601 19.27 -9.38 34.98
N PRO A 602 18.18 -9.95 34.42
CA PRO A 602 18.27 -11.22 33.72
C PRO A 602 19.12 -11.03 32.46
N GLN A 603 20.12 -11.89 32.28
CA GLN A 603 20.89 -11.96 31.03
C GLN A 603 19.96 -12.41 29.89
N PRO A 604 20.08 -11.86 28.67
CA PRO A 604 19.36 -12.39 27.52
C PRO A 604 19.96 -13.74 27.15
N ILE A 605 19.16 -14.80 27.26
CA ILE A 605 19.48 -16.11 26.72
C ILE A 605 19.39 -15.98 25.19
N VAL A 606 20.54 -16.12 24.53
CA VAL A 606 20.62 -16.24 23.08
C VAL A 606 20.04 -17.60 22.69
N ILE A 607 18.85 -17.61 22.08
CA ILE A 607 18.32 -18.79 21.39
C ILE A 607 18.66 -18.63 19.91
N GLU A 608 19.63 -19.43 19.44
CA GLU A 608 19.93 -19.59 18.01
C GLU A 608 18.71 -20.25 17.32
N ALA A 609 18.02 -19.52 16.45
CA ALA A 609 16.84 -20.03 15.74
C ALA A 609 17.23 -20.77 14.45
N PRO A 610 16.84 -22.05 14.27
CA PRO A 610 16.92 -22.73 12.98
C PRO A 610 15.75 -22.32 12.07
N THR A 611 16.10 -21.99 10.84
CA THR A 611 15.23 -21.51 9.74
C THR A 611 14.27 -22.57 9.22
N SER A 612 13.09 -22.72 9.84
CA SER A 612 11.87 -23.29 9.22
C SER A 612 10.68 -23.22 10.19
N GLN A 613 10.36 -22.05 10.75
CA GLN A 613 9.27 -21.98 11.72
C GLN A 613 7.91 -21.83 11.01
N VAL A 614 7.02 -22.81 11.25
CA VAL A 614 5.59 -22.78 10.89
C VAL A 614 4.86 -21.65 11.63
N ILE A 615 5.37 -21.30 12.82
CA ILE A 615 4.92 -20.20 13.66
C ILE A 615 5.96 -19.09 13.58
N ASP A 616 5.62 -17.96 12.97
CA ASP A 616 6.43 -16.75 13.02
C ASP A 616 6.24 -16.08 14.38
N TRP A 617 7.14 -16.39 15.31
CA TRP A 617 7.06 -15.89 16.69
C TRP A 617 7.24 -14.37 16.77
N ASN A 618 8.04 -13.78 15.88
CA ASN A 618 8.21 -12.32 15.82
C ASN A 618 6.92 -11.64 15.35
N ALA A 619 6.21 -12.23 14.38
CA ALA A 619 4.90 -11.76 13.97
C ALA A 619 3.86 -11.94 15.09
N ALA A 620 3.87 -13.07 15.80
CA ALA A 620 2.99 -13.32 16.94
C ALA A 620 3.21 -12.29 18.07
N LEU A 621 4.47 -12.00 18.43
CA LEU A 621 4.82 -10.99 19.42
C LEU A 621 4.37 -9.60 18.98
N LYS A 622 4.62 -9.22 17.72
CA LYS A 622 4.16 -7.92 17.20
C LYS A 622 2.64 -7.79 17.24
N GLN A 623 1.90 -8.87 16.96
CA GLN A 623 0.42 -8.91 17.02
C GLN A 623 -0.11 -8.89 18.45
N ALA A 624 0.65 -9.40 19.42
CA ALA A 624 0.34 -9.38 20.84
C ALA A 624 0.91 -8.14 21.58
N ALA A 625 1.15 -7.03 20.87
CA ALA A 625 1.73 -5.79 21.42
C ALA A 625 3.07 -6.00 22.17
N ASN A 626 3.91 -6.90 21.65
CA ASN A 626 5.20 -7.32 22.22
C ASN A 626 5.12 -7.94 23.62
N LYS A 627 3.95 -8.45 24.02
CA LYS A 627 3.76 -9.16 25.29
C LYS A 627 3.85 -10.66 25.09
N GLU A 628 4.89 -11.25 25.66
CA GLU A 628 5.17 -12.68 25.53
C GLU A 628 4.07 -13.54 26.18
N ASP A 629 3.63 -13.20 27.39
CA ASP A 629 2.54 -13.91 28.09
C ASP A 629 1.24 -13.94 27.27
N LEU A 630 0.91 -12.81 26.62
CA LEU A 630 -0.28 -12.71 25.78
C LEU A 630 -0.12 -13.54 24.50
N ALA A 631 1.04 -13.52 23.87
CA ALA A 631 1.33 -14.33 22.67
C ALA A 631 1.23 -15.83 22.97
N ILE A 632 1.73 -16.27 24.13
CA ILE A 632 1.63 -17.66 24.62
C ILE A 632 0.17 -18.03 24.84
N ASP A 633 -0.60 -17.19 25.54
CA ASP A 633 -2.03 -17.41 25.77
C ASP A 633 -2.83 -17.50 24.46
N MET A 634 -2.54 -16.64 23.48
CA MET A 634 -3.21 -16.66 22.17
C MET A 634 -2.87 -17.94 21.41
N LEU A 635 -1.61 -18.36 21.42
CA LEU A 635 -1.19 -19.63 20.82
C LEU A 635 -1.85 -20.83 21.49
N GLN A 636 -1.98 -20.83 22.82
CA GLN A 636 -2.65 -21.89 23.58
C GLN A 636 -4.15 -21.97 23.21
N MET A 637 -4.85 -20.83 23.13
CA MET A 637 -6.26 -20.78 22.71
C MET A 637 -6.46 -21.30 21.28
N LEU A 638 -5.51 -21.03 20.36
CA LEU A 638 -5.55 -21.60 19.01
C LEU A 638 -5.37 -23.11 19.04
N VAL A 639 -4.39 -23.62 19.82
CA VAL A 639 -4.10 -25.05 19.97
C VAL A 639 -5.30 -25.80 20.55
N ASP A 640 -6.00 -25.22 21.51
CA ASP A 640 -7.18 -25.83 22.14
C ASP A 640 -8.38 -25.87 21.17
N PHE A 641 -8.44 -24.96 20.19
CA PHE A 641 -9.53 -24.88 19.20
C PHE A 641 -9.32 -25.78 17.98
N ILE A 642 -8.07 -26.13 17.63
CA ILE A 642 -7.74 -26.97 16.46
C ILE A 642 -8.47 -28.32 16.44
N PRO A 643 -8.55 -29.11 17.54
CA PRO A 643 -9.19 -30.42 17.53
C PRO A 643 -10.68 -30.36 17.14
N GLU A 644 -11.40 -29.31 17.55
CA GLU A 644 -12.82 -29.11 17.21
C GLU A 644 -13.00 -28.89 15.71
N VAL A 645 -12.09 -28.15 15.07
CA VAL A 645 -12.14 -27.91 13.62
C VAL A 645 -11.69 -29.13 12.82
N ALA A 646 -10.74 -29.92 13.34
CA ALA A 646 -10.27 -31.15 12.70
C ALA A 646 -11.37 -32.22 12.62
N GLU A 647 -12.12 -32.44 13.71
CA GLU A 647 -13.24 -33.39 13.75
C GLU A 647 -14.36 -32.99 12.77
N LEU A 648 -14.66 -31.70 12.65
CA LEU A 648 -15.65 -31.21 11.68
C LEU A 648 -15.15 -31.37 10.24
N SER A 649 -13.88 -31.11 9.97
CA SER A 649 -13.29 -31.26 8.64
C SER A 649 -13.32 -32.71 8.16
N GLU A 650 -13.05 -33.68 9.05
CA GLU A 650 -13.21 -35.11 8.75
C GLU A 650 -14.66 -35.48 8.46
N ASN A 651 -15.61 -34.98 9.27
CA ASN A 651 -17.03 -35.23 9.04
C ASN A 651 -17.56 -34.66 7.70
N ILE A 652 -17.04 -33.50 7.26
CA ILE A 652 -17.38 -32.88 5.97
C ILE A 652 -16.85 -33.71 4.80
N LEU A 653 -15.62 -34.24 4.92
CA LEU A 653 -15.00 -35.09 3.90
C LEU A 653 -15.75 -36.43 3.74
N ASP A 654 -16.24 -37.01 4.85
CA ASP A 654 -16.91 -38.31 4.85
C ASP A 654 -18.40 -38.25 4.46
N ASN A 655 -19.14 -37.22 4.90
CA ASN A 655 -20.61 -37.16 4.79
C ASN A 655 -21.16 -35.99 3.94
N GLY A 656 -20.31 -35.06 3.50
CA GLY A 656 -20.69 -33.85 2.77
C GLY A 656 -21.23 -32.71 3.65
N PHE A 657 -21.79 -31.67 3.04
CA PHE A 657 -22.29 -30.49 3.74
C PHE A 657 -23.70 -30.70 4.31
N ASP A 658 -23.80 -31.01 5.61
CA ASP A 658 -25.10 -31.03 6.30
C ASP A 658 -25.62 -29.60 6.61
N ASP A 659 -24.73 -28.67 6.99
CA ASP A 659 -25.03 -27.25 7.26
C ASP A 659 -23.88 -26.32 6.86
N VAL A 660 -23.97 -25.70 5.67
CA VAL A 660 -22.91 -24.83 5.11
C VAL A 660 -22.69 -23.58 5.96
N GLU A 661 -23.71 -23.03 6.62
CA GLU A 661 -23.58 -21.83 7.44
C GLU A 661 -22.75 -22.10 8.71
N GLN A 662 -22.92 -23.28 9.32
CA GLN A 662 -22.14 -23.69 10.47
C GLN A 662 -20.65 -23.86 10.13
N VAL A 663 -20.33 -24.41 8.95
CA VAL A 663 -18.95 -24.58 8.48
C VAL A 663 -18.29 -23.22 8.21
N ILE A 664 -18.99 -22.30 7.54
CA ILE A 664 -18.50 -20.94 7.29
C ILE A 664 -18.17 -20.25 8.62
N HIS A 665 -19.05 -20.38 9.61
CA HIS A 665 -18.85 -19.79 10.93
C HIS A 665 -17.59 -20.33 11.63
N LEU A 666 -17.38 -21.64 11.63
CA LEU A 666 -16.20 -22.28 12.23
C LEU A 666 -14.90 -21.90 11.53
N ILE A 667 -14.88 -21.89 10.20
CA ILE A 667 -13.71 -21.48 9.41
C ILE A 667 -13.42 -19.99 9.61
N HIS A 668 -14.44 -19.14 9.69
CA HIS A 668 -14.27 -17.71 10.00
C HIS A 668 -13.66 -17.50 11.40
N LYS A 669 -14.15 -18.25 12.40
CA LYS A 669 -13.61 -18.22 13.77
C LYS A 669 -12.13 -18.66 13.80
N LEU A 670 -11.78 -19.73 13.08
CA LEU A 670 -10.40 -20.20 12.96
C LEU A 670 -9.52 -19.16 12.24
N HIS A 671 -10.01 -18.57 11.16
CA HIS A 671 -9.33 -17.51 10.42
C HIS A 671 -9.02 -16.29 11.32
N GLY A 672 -9.97 -15.92 12.19
CA GLY A 672 -9.80 -14.91 13.23
C GLY A 672 -8.66 -15.26 14.19
N SER A 673 -8.69 -16.45 14.79
CA SER A 673 -7.64 -16.91 15.72
C SER A 673 -6.26 -16.96 15.07
N CYS A 674 -6.17 -17.40 13.82
CA CYS A 674 -4.92 -17.46 13.06
C CYS A 674 -4.30 -16.09 12.77
N SER A 675 -5.12 -15.03 12.77
CA SER A 675 -4.67 -13.67 12.47
C SER A 675 -3.81 -13.04 13.56
N TYR A 676 -3.75 -13.65 14.75
CA TYR A 676 -3.06 -13.13 15.93
C TYR A 676 -1.98 -14.06 16.51
N CYS A 677 -1.85 -15.29 15.99
CA CYS A 677 -0.93 -16.30 16.52
C CYS A 677 0.33 -16.48 15.66
N GLY A 678 0.60 -15.59 14.69
CA GLY A 678 1.77 -15.69 13.82
C GLY A 678 1.80 -16.95 12.94
N VAL A 679 0.64 -17.45 12.50
CA VAL A 679 0.52 -18.66 11.65
C VAL A 679 0.09 -18.28 10.21
N PRO A 680 0.98 -17.69 9.39
CA PRO A 680 0.60 -17.05 8.12
C PRO A 680 0.03 -18.02 7.09
N ARG A 681 0.50 -19.28 7.08
CA ARG A 681 0.04 -20.30 6.14
C ARG A 681 -1.37 -20.79 6.48
N LEU A 682 -1.61 -21.14 7.74
CA LEU A 682 -2.93 -21.55 8.23
C LEU A 682 -3.98 -20.44 8.02
N LYS A 683 -3.61 -19.19 8.28
CA LYS A 683 -4.46 -18.01 8.00
C LYS A 683 -4.89 -17.95 6.53
N THR A 684 -3.95 -18.14 5.60
CA THR A 684 -4.21 -18.04 4.15
C THR A 684 -5.15 -19.13 3.65
N ILE A 685 -5.00 -20.35 4.18
CA ILE A 685 -5.86 -21.49 3.85
C ILE A 685 -7.28 -21.23 4.35
N CYS A 686 -7.44 -20.77 5.60
CA CYS A 686 -8.76 -20.44 6.15
C CYS A 686 -9.47 -19.36 5.32
N ALA A 687 -8.75 -18.31 4.89
CA ALA A 687 -9.30 -17.26 4.05
C ALA A 687 -9.76 -17.78 2.67
N THR A 688 -9.05 -18.75 2.10
CA THR A 688 -9.39 -19.37 0.81
C THR A 688 -10.66 -20.22 0.94
N ILE A 689 -10.73 -21.08 1.97
CA ILE A 689 -11.91 -21.92 2.24
C ILE A 689 -13.13 -21.05 2.55
N GLU A 690 -12.97 -20.01 3.37
CA GLU A 690 -14.06 -19.09 3.72
C GLU A 690 -14.65 -18.41 2.47
N LYS A 691 -13.77 -18.00 1.55
CA LYS A 691 -14.18 -17.36 0.30
C LYS A 691 -14.90 -18.33 -0.64
N ALA A 692 -14.41 -19.56 -0.77
CA ALA A 692 -15.02 -20.59 -1.62
C ALA A 692 -16.41 -21.00 -1.11
N LEU A 693 -16.55 -21.22 0.20
CA LEU A 693 -17.83 -21.53 0.82
C LEU A 693 -18.86 -20.41 0.64
N ARG A 694 -18.47 -19.13 0.73
CA ARG A 694 -19.35 -17.98 0.48
C ARG A 694 -19.72 -17.80 -1.00
N ALA A 695 -18.89 -18.27 -1.92
CA ALA A 695 -19.15 -18.23 -3.35
C ALA A 695 -20.15 -19.32 -3.80
N GLY A 696 -20.40 -20.32 -2.94
CA GLY A 696 -21.29 -21.45 -3.23
C GLY A 696 -20.61 -22.57 -4.02
N ASP A 697 -19.29 -22.70 -3.91
CA ASP A 697 -18.49 -23.73 -4.57
C ASP A 697 -18.83 -25.14 -4.03
N THR A 698 -18.61 -26.18 -4.83
CA THR A 698 -18.99 -27.55 -4.47
C THR A 698 -17.95 -28.23 -3.58
N LEU A 699 -18.30 -29.33 -2.92
CA LEU A 699 -17.38 -30.06 -2.03
C LEU A 699 -16.11 -30.51 -2.77
N GLU A 700 -16.25 -30.90 -4.04
CA GLU A 700 -15.14 -31.31 -4.90
C GLU A 700 -14.14 -30.16 -5.16
N ASP A 701 -14.60 -28.90 -5.09
CA ASP A 701 -13.77 -27.70 -5.30
C ASP A 701 -13.03 -27.26 -4.02
N ILE A 702 -13.50 -27.68 -2.84
CA ILE A 702 -12.99 -27.25 -1.52
C ILE A 702 -12.19 -28.36 -0.82
N GLU A 703 -12.37 -29.61 -1.26
CA GLU A 703 -11.69 -30.80 -0.75
C GLU A 703 -10.14 -30.67 -0.70
N PRO A 704 -9.44 -30.14 -1.71
CA PRO A 704 -7.99 -29.97 -1.65
C PRO A 704 -7.55 -29.04 -0.52
N GLU A 705 -8.24 -27.93 -0.32
CA GLU A 705 -7.97 -26.93 0.71
C GLU A 705 -8.29 -27.46 2.10
N LEU A 706 -9.31 -28.32 2.25
CA LEU A 706 -9.62 -29.01 3.52
C LEU A 706 -8.48 -29.96 3.95
N PHE A 707 -7.88 -30.70 3.00
CA PHE A 707 -6.70 -31.51 3.29
C PHE A 707 -5.47 -30.66 3.65
N GLU A 708 -5.26 -29.54 2.94
CA GLU A 708 -4.19 -28.60 3.31
C GLU A 708 -4.41 -27.97 4.70
N LEU A 709 -5.68 -27.70 5.06
CA LEU A 709 -6.05 -27.20 6.38
C LEU A 709 -5.66 -28.20 7.48
N GLN A 710 -5.99 -29.49 7.32
CA GLN A 710 -5.62 -30.55 8.26
C GLN A 710 -4.11 -30.66 8.42
N ASP A 711 -3.38 -30.73 7.30
CA ASP A 711 -1.91 -30.84 7.28
C ASP A 711 -1.22 -29.66 8.00
N GLU A 712 -1.74 -28.44 7.84
CA GLU A 712 -1.17 -27.27 8.50
C GLU A 712 -1.59 -27.15 9.97
N MET A 713 -2.80 -27.59 10.34
CA MET A 713 -3.21 -27.69 11.74
C MET A 713 -2.29 -28.63 12.53
N ASP A 714 -1.94 -29.80 11.98
CA ASP A 714 -1.01 -30.74 12.60
C ASP A 714 0.39 -30.16 12.78
N LYS A 715 0.90 -29.44 11.77
CA LYS A 715 2.22 -28.75 11.85
C LYS A 715 2.23 -27.65 12.91
N VAL A 716 1.13 -26.93 13.08
CA VAL A 716 0.97 -25.91 14.13
C VAL A 716 0.93 -26.59 15.50
N LEU A 717 0.21 -27.71 15.67
CA LEU A 717 0.18 -28.48 16.92
C LEU A 717 1.55 -29.07 17.30
N GLU A 718 2.36 -29.49 16.33
CA GLU A 718 3.72 -29.96 16.59
C GLU A 718 4.67 -28.81 16.95
N SER A 719 4.58 -27.70 16.22
CA SER A 719 5.45 -26.54 16.40
C SER A 719 5.12 -25.75 17.68
N SER A 720 3.85 -25.71 18.09
CA SER A 720 3.42 -24.98 19.29
C SER A 720 3.99 -25.58 20.58
N LYS A 721 4.31 -26.89 20.60
CA LYS A 721 4.94 -27.57 21.74
C LYS A 721 6.30 -26.98 22.13
N LEU A 722 6.99 -26.31 21.21
CA LEU A 722 8.27 -25.63 21.49
C LEU A 722 8.09 -24.36 22.31
N TYR A 723 6.96 -23.68 22.15
CA TYR A 723 6.65 -22.40 22.79
C TYR A 723 5.80 -22.56 24.05
N LEU A 724 4.95 -23.59 24.11
CA LEU A 724 4.05 -23.87 25.24
C LEU A 724 4.71 -24.71 26.36
N LYS A 725 5.86 -25.35 26.12
CA LYS A 725 6.59 -26.16 27.12
C LYS A 725 7.56 -25.36 27.99
N GLY A 726 7.09 -24.23 28.51
CA GLY A 726 7.83 -23.41 29.46
C GLY A 726 7.68 -23.82 30.93
N ASP A 727 6.69 -24.67 31.30
CA ASP A 727 6.25 -24.70 32.71
C ASP A 727 5.95 -26.09 33.31
N ASN A 728 6.66 -27.16 32.89
CA ASN A 728 6.46 -28.49 33.51
C ASN A 728 7.71 -29.39 33.53
N SER A 729 8.84 -28.86 34.02
CA SER A 729 10.01 -29.68 34.36
C SER A 729 10.65 -29.31 35.70
N GLU A 730 9.84 -29.17 36.75
CA GLU A 730 10.31 -29.27 38.14
C GLU A 730 9.27 -30.02 38.99
N ASP A 731 9.08 -31.32 38.76
CA ASP A 731 8.80 -32.25 39.85
C ASP A 731 8.99 -33.71 39.39
N LYS A 732 10.26 -34.16 39.41
CA LYS A 732 10.67 -35.57 39.50
C LYS A 732 12.18 -35.62 39.73
N GLY A 733 12.56 -35.42 40.99
CA GLY A 733 13.88 -35.64 41.55
C GLY A 733 13.77 -35.94 43.03
#